data_AF-A0A6P1W3W9-F1
#
_entry.id   AF-A0A6P1W3W9-F1
#
_cell.length_a   1.000
_cell.length_b   1.000
_cell.length_c   1.000
_cell.angle_alpha   90.00
_cell.angle_beta   90.00
_cell.angle_gamma   90.00
#
_symmetry.space_group_name_H-M   'P 1'
#
loop_
_entity.id
_entity.type
_entity.pdbx_description
1 polymer ?
#
loop_
_entity_poly.entity_id
_entity_poly.type
_entity_poly.pdbx_seq_one_letter_code
_entity_poly.pdbx_strand_id
1 'polypeptide(L)'
;MPLNAINVNQESPQTILLVEDEFAVANDLQIILKKAGYRVSGIAFTVEKALELIHQQRPDLVLLDIHLKGAQTGIDLAWQLSKEAIPFVYLSANTNTSILEQAKMTKPYGFLVKPFREKDVLVALEIAHYRHAHSIELQVRQEQALQIKLTDALSERSNWEQRLLTVARLFQPYIPFDYMVIGPEREPTQNAFRSYSFFRIGLDDYQTIGTDTFLQMTSLSMEKYQQILAQVPYDGEALYNGADFVAICRQNPLKALIAKTFRLESNLTIPLKTAQNGTFFVSFFSRQPDTYQPYHLALLQRMQPSLTLTVDRLLAFDKIEQLSEQLRQENTYLQEEVKTGANFEEIIGTSPSLLAVFNSIEQVAPTDYTVLIQGETGTGKELIARAVHNRSTRKTKALIKLNCAALPTNLIESELFGHEKGAFTGAVDKRVGKFELAHGGTIFLDEIGELPLELQPKLLRVLQEKEIERVGGKGSIYCDVRVIAATNRDLHQEVIAGRFRQDLYYRLNVFPINLPPLRDRKEDLIPLANFFLAKIAKKLGKRLTGLSKTSLEQLQNYHWPGNIRELEHLLERAAIMSTTPEISLRESLTTHSTITPIASQSTTFVKPFDQAERDNILAALKQANYRIRGNGGAAELLNIKPTTLEAKMIRMDIKRNKSAD
;
A
#
# COMPACT_ATOMS: atom_id res chain seq x y z
N MET A 1 -44.90 4.56 13.23
CA MET A 1 -45.83 5.54 12.63
C MET A 1 -46.71 4.78 11.65
N PRO A 2 -48.03 4.99 11.65
CA PRO A 2 -48.92 4.19 10.80
C PRO A 2 -48.72 4.57 9.33
N LEU A 3 -48.73 3.55 8.48
CA LEU A 3 -48.64 3.63 7.03
C LEU A 3 -49.77 4.51 6.49
N ASN A 4 -49.41 5.64 5.87
CA ASN A 4 -50.34 6.37 5.03
C ASN A 4 -50.71 5.50 3.83
N ALA A 5 -52.01 5.25 3.69
CA ALA A 5 -52.60 4.66 2.50
C ALA A 5 -52.20 5.50 1.28
N ILE A 6 -51.51 4.86 0.33
CA ILE A 6 -51.23 5.45 -0.97
C ILE A 6 -52.57 5.54 -1.69
N ASN A 7 -53.03 6.78 -1.90
CA ASN A 7 -54.16 7.11 -2.76
C ASN A 7 -53.84 6.64 -4.19
N VAL A 8 -54.34 5.46 -4.57
CA VAL A 8 -54.45 5.03 -5.95
C VAL A 8 -55.70 5.68 -6.51
N ASN A 9 -55.59 6.90 -7.05
CA ASN A 9 -56.54 7.46 -8.02
C ASN A 9 -56.10 8.88 -8.41
N GLN A 10 -55.32 8.97 -9.49
CA GLN A 10 -55.30 10.06 -10.48
C GLN A 10 -54.19 9.76 -11.50
N GLU A 11 -54.45 8.87 -12.44
CA GLU A 11 -53.60 8.68 -13.62
C GLU A 11 -54.40 8.99 -14.89
N SER A 12 -53.71 9.59 -15.87
CA SER A 12 -54.18 9.86 -17.23
C SER A 12 -54.91 8.67 -17.87
N PRO A 13 -55.90 8.90 -18.75
CA PRO A 13 -56.64 7.81 -19.38
C PRO A 13 -55.68 6.90 -20.16
N GLN A 14 -55.65 5.61 -19.77
CA GLN A 14 -54.79 4.59 -20.39
C GLN A 14 -55.03 4.52 -21.90
N THR A 15 -53.93 4.41 -22.63
CA THR A 15 -53.88 4.35 -24.08
C THR A 15 -53.87 2.92 -24.57
N ILE A 16 -54.92 2.52 -25.29
CA ILE A 16 -55.06 1.15 -25.82
C ILE A 16 -54.88 1.19 -27.34
N LEU A 17 -54.00 0.32 -27.85
CA LEU A 17 -53.91 0.05 -29.28
C LEU A 17 -54.81 -1.14 -29.63
N LEU A 18 -55.66 -0.97 -30.64
CA LEU A 18 -56.45 -2.06 -31.22
C LEU A 18 -55.72 -2.63 -32.43
N VAL A 19 -55.48 -3.94 -32.46
CA VAL A 19 -54.92 -4.67 -33.59
C VAL A 19 -55.90 -5.74 -34.01
N GLU A 20 -56.72 -5.42 -35.02
CA GLU A 20 -57.89 -6.18 -35.43
C GLU A 20 -58.15 -5.88 -36.91
N ASP A 21 -58.22 -6.91 -37.75
CA ASP A 21 -58.37 -6.75 -39.20
C ASP A 21 -59.84 -6.60 -39.63
N GLU A 22 -60.80 -6.97 -38.78
CA GLU A 22 -62.23 -6.84 -39.03
C GLU A 22 -62.76 -5.48 -38.52
N PHE A 23 -63.01 -4.55 -39.45
CA PHE A 23 -63.40 -3.16 -39.14
C PHE A 23 -64.61 -3.05 -38.19
N ALA A 24 -65.62 -3.90 -38.37
CA ALA A 24 -66.81 -3.89 -37.53
C ALA A 24 -66.48 -4.21 -36.05
N VAL A 25 -65.59 -5.19 -35.83
CA VAL A 25 -65.14 -5.62 -34.51
C VAL A 25 -64.26 -4.55 -33.86
N ALA A 26 -63.31 -3.98 -34.62
CA ALA A 26 -62.45 -2.92 -34.14
C ALA A 26 -63.25 -1.66 -33.74
N ASN A 27 -64.28 -1.31 -34.51
CA ASN A 27 -65.14 -0.17 -34.22
C ASN A 27 -66.02 -0.40 -32.98
N ASP A 28 -66.59 -1.60 -32.81
CA ASP A 28 -67.38 -1.96 -31.63
C ASP A 28 -66.54 -1.88 -30.35
N LEU A 29 -65.33 -2.47 -30.36
CA LEU A 29 -64.37 -2.33 -29.27
C LEU A 29 -64.00 -0.87 -29.00
N GLN A 30 -63.76 -0.07 -30.04
CA GLN A 30 -63.46 1.36 -29.87
C GLN A 30 -64.61 2.11 -29.16
N ILE A 31 -65.86 1.81 -29.49
CA ILE A 31 -67.04 2.42 -28.85
C ILE A 31 -67.10 2.02 -27.37
N ILE A 32 -66.96 0.73 -27.08
CA ILE A 32 -66.93 0.18 -25.71
C ILE A 32 -65.84 0.88 -24.88
N LEU A 33 -64.62 0.96 -25.40
CA LEU A 33 -63.46 1.55 -24.72
C LEU A 33 -63.66 3.05 -24.45
N LYS A 34 -64.10 3.82 -25.46
CA LYS A 34 -64.34 5.26 -25.33
C LYS A 34 -65.45 5.56 -24.31
N LYS A 35 -66.53 4.77 -24.32
CA LYS A 35 -67.64 4.91 -23.36
C LYS A 35 -67.19 4.66 -21.93
N ALA A 36 -66.25 3.73 -21.73
CA ALA A 36 -65.64 3.43 -20.43
C ALA A 36 -64.50 4.39 -20.04
N GLY A 37 -64.17 5.39 -20.86
CA GLY A 37 -63.18 6.42 -20.54
C GLY A 37 -61.74 6.08 -20.94
N TYR A 38 -61.50 4.97 -21.66
CA TYR A 38 -60.19 4.64 -22.21
C TYR A 38 -59.89 5.45 -23.48
N ARG A 39 -58.60 5.76 -23.71
CA ARG A 39 -58.15 6.42 -24.93
C ARG A 39 -57.66 5.37 -25.92
N VAL A 40 -58.25 5.31 -27.11
CA VAL A 40 -57.72 4.45 -28.19
C VAL A 40 -56.64 5.22 -28.95
N SER A 41 -55.39 4.75 -28.89
CA SER A 41 -54.23 5.38 -29.54
C SER A 41 -54.23 5.17 -31.06
N GLY A 42 -54.76 4.04 -31.52
CA GLY A 42 -54.92 3.74 -32.92
C GLY A 42 -55.64 2.42 -33.17
N ILE A 43 -55.91 2.15 -34.45
CA ILE A 43 -56.40 0.86 -34.95
C ILE A 43 -55.43 0.42 -36.04
N ALA A 44 -54.86 -0.78 -35.90
CA ALA A 44 -54.01 -1.42 -36.88
C ALA A 44 -54.69 -2.68 -37.42
N PHE A 45 -54.65 -2.85 -38.75
CA PHE A 45 -55.20 -4.03 -39.42
C PHE A 45 -54.13 -5.07 -39.81
N THR A 46 -52.85 -4.71 -39.66
CA THR A 46 -51.68 -5.55 -39.98
C THR A 46 -50.61 -5.41 -38.90
N VAL A 47 -49.74 -6.42 -38.76
CA VAL A 47 -48.60 -6.42 -37.83
C VAL A 47 -47.64 -5.25 -38.09
N GLU A 48 -47.33 -4.98 -39.36
CA GLU A 48 -46.45 -3.89 -39.78
C GLU A 48 -46.97 -2.52 -39.30
N LYS A 49 -48.28 -2.26 -39.48
CA LYS A 49 -48.89 -1.00 -39.02
C LYS A 49 -48.97 -0.94 -37.50
N ALA A 50 -49.21 -2.07 -36.84
CA ALA A 50 -49.23 -2.13 -35.39
C ALA A 50 -47.86 -1.75 -34.80
N LEU A 51 -46.77 -2.31 -35.33
CA LEU A 51 -45.41 -1.97 -34.92
C LEU A 51 -45.10 -0.49 -35.12
N GLU A 52 -45.49 0.10 -36.25
CA GLU A 52 -45.32 1.54 -36.49
C GLU A 52 -46.03 2.38 -35.40
N LEU A 53 -47.28 2.04 -35.08
CA LEU A 53 -48.07 2.74 -34.06
C LEU A 53 -47.53 2.52 -32.64
N ILE A 54 -47.01 1.33 -32.33
CA ILE A 54 -46.36 1.05 -31.04
C ILE A 54 -45.15 1.96 -30.84
N HIS A 55 -44.30 2.09 -31.87
CA HIS A 55 -43.13 2.96 -31.80
C HIS A 55 -43.48 4.44 -31.68
N GLN A 56 -44.53 4.89 -32.38
CA GLN A 56 -44.94 6.30 -32.39
C GLN A 56 -45.71 6.71 -31.12
N GLN A 57 -46.61 5.85 -30.64
CA GLN A 57 -47.59 6.22 -29.62
C GLN A 57 -47.38 5.56 -28.26
N ARG A 58 -46.55 4.52 -28.17
CA ARG A 58 -46.24 3.78 -26.92
C ARG A 58 -47.50 3.45 -26.09
N PRO A 59 -48.39 2.57 -26.61
CA PRO A 59 -49.62 2.23 -25.92
C PRO A 59 -49.35 1.53 -24.59
N ASP A 60 -50.22 1.78 -23.61
CA ASP A 60 -50.18 1.14 -22.29
C ASP A 60 -50.64 -0.33 -22.35
N LEU A 61 -51.49 -0.69 -23.31
CA LEU A 61 -51.98 -2.05 -23.54
C LEU A 61 -52.37 -2.26 -25.00
N VAL A 62 -52.19 -3.49 -25.50
CA VAL A 62 -52.61 -3.89 -26.86
C VAL A 62 -53.73 -4.93 -26.81
N LEU A 63 -54.84 -4.66 -27.48
CA LEU A 63 -55.84 -5.68 -27.79
C LEU A 63 -55.53 -6.27 -29.16
N LEU A 64 -55.26 -7.57 -29.20
CA LEU A 64 -54.59 -8.20 -30.33
C LEU A 64 -55.39 -9.39 -30.85
N ASP A 65 -55.90 -9.32 -32.07
CA ASP A 65 -56.44 -10.50 -32.72
C ASP A 65 -55.32 -11.53 -32.98
N ILE A 66 -55.60 -12.79 -32.65
CA ILE A 66 -54.75 -13.94 -32.98
C ILE A 66 -54.59 -14.04 -34.50
N HIS A 67 -55.68 -13.82 -35.24
CA HIS A 67 -55.69 -13.89 -36.69
C HIS A 67 -55.64 -12.47 -37.27
N LEU A 68 -54.67 -12.20 -38.13
CA LEU A 68 -54.57 -10.94 -38.86
C LEU A 68 -54.40 -11.24 -40.34
N LYS A 69 -54.89 -10.35 -41.20
CA LYS A 69 -54.64 -10.41 -42.64
C LYS A 69 -53.19 -10.06 -42.93
N GLY A 70 -52.50 -10.91 -43.69
CA GLY A 70 -51.12 -10.68 -44.13
C GLY A 70 -50.25 -11.93 -43.98
N ALA A 71 -48.94 -11.75 -44.13
CA ALA A 71 -47.96 -12.82 -43.96
C ALA A 71 -47.66 -13.14 -42.48
N GLN A 72 -48.01 -12.23 -41.57
CA GLN A 72 -47.78 -12.36 -40.13
C GLN A 72 -49.11 -12.38 -39.37
N THR A 73 -49.12 -13.12 -38.27
CA THR A 73 -50.26 -13.32 -37.38
C THR A 73 -50.12 -12.47 -36.11
N GLY A 74 -51.18 -12.42 -35.30
CA GLY A 74 -51.09 -11.79 -33.98
C GLY A 74 -50.10 -12.49 -33.05
N ILE A 75 -49.84 -13.79 -33.23
CA ILE A 75 -48.84 -14.51 -32.43
C ILE A 75 -47.43 -13.99 -32.73
N ASP A 76 -47.13 -13.65 -33.98
CA ASP A 76 -45.84 -13.08 -34.37
C ASP A 76 -45.62 -11.71 -33.71
N LEU A 77 -46.66 -10.86 -33.69
CA LEU A 77 -46.61 -9.58 -32.99
C LEU A 77 -46.47 -9.76 -31.46
N ALA A 78 -47.16 -10.74 -30.88
CA ALA A 78 -47.13 -10.98 -29.44
C ALA A 78 -45.74 -11.39 -28.91
N TRP A 79 -44.94 -12.12 -29.70
CA TRP A 79 -43.55 -12.38 -29.36
C TRP A 79 -42.74 -11.08 -29.25
N GLN A 80 -43.01 -10.11 -30.13
CA GLN A 80 -42.37 -8.81 -30.08
C GLN A 80 -42.86 -7.97 -28.90
N LEU A 81 -44.18 -7.93 -28.65
CA LEU A 81 -44.76 -7.25 -27.48
C LEU A 81 -44.20 -7.80 -26.17
N SER A 82 -44.03 -9.12 -26.08
CA SER A 82 -43.41 -9.78 -24.92
C SER A 82 -41.95 -9.37 -24.73
N LYS A 83 -41.20 -9.24 -25.83
CA LYS A 83 -39.80 -8.79 -25.82
C LYS A 83 -39.68 -7.31 -25.40
N GLU A 84 -40.64 -6.49 -25.80
CA GLU A 84 -40.71 -5.06 -25.47
C GLU A 84 -41.45 -4.79 -24.14
N ALA A 85 -41.89 -5.84 -23.44
CA ALA A 85 -42.62 -5.79 -22.17
C ALA A 85 -43.92 -4.96 -22.22
N ILE A 86 -44.60 -4.94 -23.37
CA ILE A 86 -45.88 -4.25 -23.54
C ILE A 86 -47.00 -5.26 -23.22
N PRO A 87 -47.94 -4.96 -22.31
CA PRO A 87 -49.00 -5.90 -21.97
C PRO A 87 -50.02 -6.01 -23.10
N PHE A 88 -50.49 -7.22 -23.35
CA PHE A 88 -51.48 -7.48 -24.39
C PHE A 88 -52.49 -8.54 -23.98
N VAL A 89 -53.69 -8.41 -24.55
CA VAL A 89 -54.82 -9.33 -24.36
C VAL A 89 -55.25 -9.81 -25.75
N TYR A 90 -55.32 -11.13 -25.92
CA TYR A 90 -55.74 -11.69 -27.20
C TYR A 90 -57.24 -11.54 -27.40
N LEU A 91 -57.63 -11.19 -28.63
CA LEU A 91 -58.98 -11.33 -29.14
C LEU A 91 -59.02 -12.69 -29.86
N SER A 92 -59.81 -13.63 -29.35
CA SER A 92 -59.89 -14.99 -29.90
C SER A 92 -61.30 -15.32 -30.38
N ALA A 93 -61.40 -16.01 -31.52
CA ALA A 93 -62.58 -16.78 -31.87
C ALA A 93 -62.48 -18.19 -31.24
N ASN A 94 -63.39 -19.10 -31.59
CA ASN A 94 -63.30 -20.52 -31.26
C ASN A 94 -62.10 -21.16 -32.00
N THR A 95 -60.88 -20.86 -31.56
CA THR A 95 -59.61 -21.30 -32.15
C THR A 95 -59.28 -22.73 -31.73
N ASN A 96 -58.56 -23.47 -32.59
CA ASN A 96 -58.12 -24.83 -32.27
C ASN A 96 -57.12 -24.86 -31.10
N THR A 97 -56.94 -26.05 -30.52
CA THR A 97 -56.12 -26.25 -29.33
C THR A 97 -54.65 -25.87 -29.55
N SER A 98 -54.10 -26.13 -30.74
CA SER A 98 -52.68 -25.88 -31.05
C SER A 98 -52.35 -24.39 -31.15
N ILE A 99 -53.20 -23.58 -31.79
CA ILE A 99 -53.01 -22.13 -31.87
C ILE A 99 -53.16 -21.49 -30.49
N LEU A 100 -54.10 -21.99 -29.68
CA LEU A 100 -54.28 -21.51 -28.32
C LEU A 100 -53.08 -21.84 -27.42
N GLU A 101 -52.43 -23.00 -27.62
CA GLU A 101 -51.19 -23.37 -26.93
C GLU A 101 -50.02 -22.46 -27.32
N GLN A 102 -49.86 -22.17 -28.62
CA GLN A 102 -48.84 -21.22 -29.11
C GLN A 102 -49.08 -19.81 -28.56
N ALA A 103 -50.34 -19.35 -28.56
CA ALA A 103 -50.72 -18.06 -27.98
C ALA A 103 -50.48 -18.02 -26.46
N LYS A 104 -50.60 -19.14 -25.74
CA LYS A 104 -50.24 -19.18 -24.30
C LYS A 104 -48.74 -19.05 -24.06
N MET A 105 -47.90 -19.53 -24.98
CA MET A 105 -46.44 -19.43 -24.85
C MET A 105 -45.94 -17.99 -24.89
N THR A 106 -46.67 -17.07 -25.54
CA THR A 106 -46.37 -15.63 -25.54
C THR A 106 -46.75 -14.94 -24.23
N LYS A 107 -47.31 -15.66 -23.24
CA LYS A 107 -47.68 -15.16 -21.91
C LYS A 107 -48.57 -13.89 -21.93
N PRO A 108 -49.74 -13.94 -22.61
CA PRO A 108 -50.69 -12.84 -22.64
C PRO A 108 -51.27 -12.56 -21.25
N TYR A 109 -51.72 -11.32 -21.06
CA TYR A 109 -52.37 -10.91 -19.81
C TYR A 109 -53.82 -11.40 -19.71
N GLY A 110 -54.43 -11.77 -20.83
CA GLY A 110 -55.76 -12.36 -20.91
C GLY A 110 -56.15 -12.81 -22.32
N PHE A 111 -57.32 -13.45 -22.41
CA PHE A 111 -57.99 -13.80 -23.66
C PHE A 111 -59.43 -13.29 -23.60
N LEU A 112 -59.92 -12.75 -24.71
CA LEU A 112 -61.27 -12.24 -24.87
C LEU A 112 -61.94 -12.95 -26.05
N VAL A 113 -63.08 -13.59 -25.82
CA VAL A 113 -63.77 -14.39 -26.83
C VAL A 113 -64.79 -13.55 -27.62
N LYS A 114 -64.74 -13.60 -28.96
CA LYS A 114 -65.73 -12.96 -29.86
C LYS A 114 -67.06 -13.76 -29.90
N PRO A 115 -68.25 -13.11 -29.96
CA PRO A 115 -68.52 -11.67 -29.91
C PRO A 115 -68.45 -11.13 -28.48
N PHE A 116 -68.12 -9.83 -28.34
CA PHE A 116 -67.82 -9.22 -27.06
C PHE A 116 -69.05 -8.65 -26.37
N ARG A 117 -69.08 -8.73 -25.04
CA ARG A 117 -69.98 -7.94 -24.21
C ARG A 117 -69.16 -6.85 -23.53
N GLU A 118 -69.73 -5.66 -23.40
CA GLU A 118 -69.09 -4.52 -22.73
C GLU A 118 -68.47 -4.92 -21.38
N LYS A 119 -69.21 -5.67 -20.55
CA LYS A 119 -68.72 -6.14 -19.25
C LYS A 119 -67.50 -7.06 -19.34
N ASP A 120 -67.45 -7.95 -20.34
CA ASP A 120 -66.36 -8.92 -20.48
C ASP A 120 -65.06 -8.23 -20.92
N VAL A 121 -65.16 -7.23 -21.80
CA VAL A 121 -64.03 -6.38 -22.22
C VAL A 121 -63.45 -5.64 -21.01
N LEU A 122 -64.29 -4.99 -20.21
CA LEU A 122 -63.84 -4.21 -19.06
C LEU A 122 -63.20 -5.07 -17.98
N VAL A 123 -63.78 -6.24 -17.68
CA VAL A 123 -63.19 -7.19 -16.72
C VAL A 123 -61.84 -7.72 -17.22
N ALA A 124 -61.71 -8.04 -18.52
CA ALA A 124 -60.43 -8.49 -19.07
C ALA A 124 -59.35 -7.41 -18.99
N LEU A 125 -59.70 -6.14 -19.24
CA LEU A 125 -58.79 -5.01 -19.11
C LEU A 125 -58.40 -4.74 -17.66
N GLU A 126 -59.35 -4.82 -16.72
CA GLU A 126 -59.09 -4.66 -15.29
C GLU A 126 -58.15 -5.76 -14.77
N ILE A 127 -58.39 -7.02 -15.16
CA ILE A 127 -57.50 -8.14 -14.83
C ILE A 127 -56.12 -7.94 -15.46
N ALA A 128 -56.05 -7.55 -16.73
CA ALA A 128 -54.78 -7.34 -17.41
C ALA A 128 -53.98 -6.21 -16.76
N HIS A 129 -54.64 -5.10 -16.43
CA HIS A 129 -54.03 -3.98 -15.74
C HIS A 129 -53.57 -4.37 -14.33
N TYR A 130 -54.41 -5.04 -13.55
CA TYR A 130 -54.06 -5.55 -12.22
C TYR A 130 -52.84 -6.48 -12.28
N ARG A 131 -52.83 -7.43 -13.23
CA ARG A 131 -51.72 -8.36 -13.39
C ARG A 131 -50.43 -7.66 -13.84
N HIS A 132 -50.53 -6.61 -14.66
CA HIS A 132 -49.38 -5.80 -15.10
C HIS A 132 -48.84 -4.91 -13.97
N ALA A 133 -49.71 -4.19 -13.26
CA ALA A 133 -49.33 -3.37 -12.12
C ALA A 133 -48.72 -4.23 -11.01
N HIS A 134 -49.34 -5.39 -10.71
CA HIS A 134 -48.86 -6.28 -9.67
C HIS A 134 -47.58 -7.04 -10.07
N SER A 135 -47.38 -7.34 -11.36
CA SER A 135 -46.11 -7.91 -11.82
C SER A 135 -44.96 -6.91 -11.70
N ILE A 136 -45.20 -5.64 -12.05
CA ILE A 136 -44.24 -4.54 -11.84
C ILE A 136 -43.97 -4.32 -10.35
N GLU A 137 -45.01 -4.25 -9.51
CA GLU A 137 -44.87 -4.07 -8.06
C GLU A 137 -44.08 -5.21 -7.42
N LEU A 138 -44.38 -6.46 -7.81
CA LEU A 138 -43.66 -7.64 -7.35
C LEU A 138 -42.20 -7.59 -7.78
N GLN A 139 -41.93 -7.20 -9.03
CA GLN A 139 -40.57 -7.04 -9.54
C GLN A 139 -39.80 -5.97 -8.75
N VAL A 140 -40.38 -4.79 -8.55
CA VAL A 140 -39.76 -3.72 -7.74
C VAL A 140 -39.49 -4.19 -6.31
N ARG A 141 -40.43 -4.91 -5.68
CA ARG A 141 -40.23 -5.47 -4.33
C ARG A 141 -39.12 -6.53 -4.29
N GLN A 142 -39.07 -7.40 -5.30
CA GLN A 142 -38.03 -8.42 -5.42
C GLN A 142 -36.65 -7.78 -5.61
N GLU A 143 -36.56 -6.74 -6.43
CA GLU A 143 -35.33 -5.97 -6.63
C GLU A 143 -34.87 -5.27 -5.35
N GLN A 144 -35.79 -4.62 -4.63
CA GLN A 144 -35.50 -4.02 -3.32
C GLN A 144 -35.03 -5.08 -2.30
N ALA A 145 -35.69 -6.24 -2.26
CA ALA A 145 -35.30 -7.33 -1.39
C ALA A 145 -33.90 -7.88 -1.73
N LEU A 146 -33.57 -7.99 -3.02
CA LEU A 146 -32.24 -8.37 -3.48
C LEU A 146 -31.19 -7.33 -3.06
N GLN A 147 -31.50 -6.03 -3.21
CA GLN A 147 -30.60 -4.94 -2.82
C GLN A 147 -30.28 -4.96 -1.32
N ILE A 148 -31.29 -5.20 -0.47
CA ILE A 148 -31.10 -5.33 0.99
C ILE A 148 -30.20 -6.54 1.29
N LYS A 149 -30.54 -7.71 0.75
CA LYS A 149 -29.76 -8.94 0.97
C LYS A 149 -28.29 -8.81 0.54
N LEU A 150 -28.04 -8.14 -0.59
CA LEU A 150 -26.69 -7.86 -1.04
C LEU A 150 -25.95 -6.95 -0.07
N THR A 151 -26.59 -5.87 0.37
CA THR A 151 -26.00 -4.94 1.34
C THR A 151 -25.63 -5.66 2.64
N ASP A 152 -26.50 -6.55 3.13
CA ASP A 152 -26.26 -7.35 4.33
C ASP A 152 -25.09 -8.33 4.13
N ALA A 153 -25.11 -9.12 3.05
CA ALA A 153 -24.05 -10.08 2.72
C ALA A 153 -22.67 -9.43 2.62
N LEU A 154 -22.61 -8.19 2.12
CA LEU A 154 -21.39 -7.42 1.96
C LEU A 154 -20.90 -6.79 3.29
N SER A 155 -21.81 -6.62 4.25
CA SER A 155 -21.54 -6.03 5.58
C SER A 155 -21.12 -7.05 6.65
N GLU A 156 -21.27 -8.35 6.38
CA GLU A 156 -20.86 -9.43 7.29
C GLU A 156 -19.36 -9.39 7.63
N ARG A 157 -18.94 -9.87 8.82
CA ARG A 157 -17.52 -9.93 9.22
C ARG A 157 -16.82 -11.24 8.76
N SER A 158 -17.02 -11.64 7.51
CA SER A 158 -16.37 -12.81 6.89
C SER A 158 -15.26 -12.39 5.92
N ASN A 159 -14.46 -13.33 5.42
CA ASN A 159 -13.46 -13.03 4.39
C ASN A 159 -14.13 -12.68 3.04
N TRP A 160 -13.42 -11.99 2.14
CA TRP A 160 -14.03 -11.50 0.90
C TRP A 160 -14.51 -12.60 -0.04
N GLU A 161 -13.80 -13.72 -0.09
CA GLU A 161 -14.22 -14.88 -0.89
C GLU A 161 -15.61 -15.37 -0.48
N GLN A 162 -15.87 -15.51 0.82
CA GLN A 162 -17.16 -15.92 1.35
C GLN A 162 -18.26 -14.90 1.07
N ARG A 163 -17.97 -13.60 1.23
CA ARG A 163 -18.98 -12.55 0.95
C ARG A 163 -19.36 -12.52 -0.52
N LEU A 164 -18.37 -12.58 -1.42
CA LEU A 164 -18.60 -12.58 -2.86
C LEU A 164 -19.28 -13.87 -3.34
N LEU A 165 -19.01 -15.01 -2.68
CA LEU A 165 -19.76 -16.24 -2.91
C LEU A 165 -21.23 -16.11 -2.50
N THR A 166 -21.53 -15.47 -1.36
CA THR A 166 -22.91 -15.17 -0.96
C THR A 166 -23.59 -14.25 -1.97
N VAL A 167 -22.88 -13.24 -2.48
CA VAL A 167 -23.36 -12.35 -3.55
C VAL A 167 -23.70 -13.15 -4.81
N ALA A 168 -22.81 -14.05 -5.24
CA ALA A 168 -23.06 -14.92 -6.40
C ALA A 168 -24.35 -15.75 -6.21
N ARG A 169 -24.53 -16.35 -5.02
CA ARG A 169 -25.75 -17.10 -4.67
C ARG A 169 -27.01 -16.23 -4.70
N LEU A 170 -26.92 -14.98 -4.27
CA LEU A 170 -28.04 -14.05 -4.27
C LEU A 170 -28.47 -13.61 -5.67
N PHE A 171 -27.53 -13.56 -6.62
CA PHE A 171 -27.85 -13.25 -8.02
C PHE A 171 -28.50 -14.43 -8.76
N GLN A 172 -28.19 -15.68 -8.41
CA GLN A 172 -28.62 -16.86 -9.17
C GLN A 172 -30.13 -16.94 -9.47
N PRO A 173 -31.05 -16.59 -8.55
CA PRO A 173 -32.50 -16.64 -8.83
C PRO A 173 -32.97 -15.59 -9.85
N TYR A 174 -32.19 -14.53 -10.05
CA TYR A 174 -32.55 -13.38 -10.88
C TYR A 174 -31.77 -13.32 -12.19
N ILE A 175 -30.53 -13.82 -12.18
CA ILE A 175 -29.64 -13.90 -13.33
C ILE A 175 -29.11 -15.34 -13.36
N PRO A 176 -29.60 -16.19 -14.26
CA PRO A 176 -29.10 -17.56 -14.36
C PRO A 176 -27.69 -17.58 -14.94
N PHE A 177 -26.73 -18.13 -14.19
CA PHE A 177 -25.35 -18.31 -14.65
C PHE A 177 -24.77 -19.66 -14.21
N ASP A 178 -23.70 -20.07 -14.90
CA ASP A 178 -22.84 -21.22 -14.61
C ASP A 178 -21.43 -20.80 -14.16
N TYR A 179 -21.00 -19.60 -14.54
CA TYR A 179 -19.72 -19.02 -14.12
C TYR A 179 -19.87 -17.51 -13.89
N MET A 180 -19.41 -17.01 -12.76
CA MET A 180 -19.40 -15.58 -12.44
C MET A 180 -17.98 -15.14 -12.10
N VAL A 181 -17.55 -14.00 -12.63
CA VAL A 181 -16.28 -13.36 -12.26
C VAL A 181 -16.51 -11.92 -11.85
N ILE A 182 -15.84 -11.51 -10.77
CA ILE A 182 -15.75 -10.13 -10.32
C ILE A 182 -14.28 -9.75 -10.12
N GLY A 183 -13.84 -8.63 -10.68
CA GLY A 183 -12.45 -8.22 -10.56
C GLY A 183 -12.13 -6.90 -11.24
N PRO A 184 -10.93 -6.36 -11.00
CA PRO A 184 -10.49 -5.15 -11.67
C PRO A 184 -10.22 -5.41 -13.16
N GLU A 185 -10.37 -4.38 -13.99
CA GLU A 185 -10.02 -4.37 -15.41
C GLU A 185 -8.57 -4.76 -15.67
N ARG A 186 -7.68 -4.35 -14.76
CA ARG A 186 -6.27 -4.71 -14.77
C ARG A 186 -5.91 -5.27 -13.40
N GLU A 187 -5.42 -6.51 -13.37
CA GLU A 187 -4.91 -7.06 -12.12
C GLU A 187 -3.72 -6.20 -11.64
N PRO A 188 -3.75 -5.71 -10.38
CA PRO A 188 -2.67 -4.90 -9.84
C PRO A 188 -1.40 -5.73 -9.72
N THR A 189 -0.25 -5.10 -9.97
CA THR A 189 1.07 -5.75 -9.99
C THR A 189 1.55 -6.21 -8.61
N GLN A 190 0.99 -5.69 -7.50
CA GLN A 190 1.28 -6.10 -6.12
C GLN A 190 0.09 -5.87 -5.19
N ASN A 191 -0.14 -6.81 -4.25
CA ASN A 191 -1.06 -6.76 -3.09
C ASN A 191 -2.23 -5.77 -3.22
N ALA A 192 -3.18 -6.07 -4.09
CA ALA A 192 -4.48 -5.41 -4.12
C ALA A 192 -5.53 -6.43 -4.58
N PHE A 193 -6.81 -6.11 -4.37
CA PHE A 193 -7.97 -6.96 -4.64
C PHE A 193 -7.84 -7.75 -5.95
N ARG A 194 -7.83 -9.09 -5.84
CA ARG A 194 -7.70 -10.02 -6.98
C ARG A 194 -9.06 -10.30 -7.61
N SER A 195 -9.06 -10.80 -8.84
CA SER A 195 -10.28 -11.33 -9.44
C SER A 195 -10.78 -12.56 -8.67
N TYR A 196 -12.08 -12.62 -8.41
CA TYR A 196 -12.76 -13.75 -7.81
C TYR A 196 -13.68 -14.38 -8.84
N SER A 197 -13.55 -15.69 -9.02
CA SER A 197 -14.36 -16.45 -9.96
C SER A 197 -15.08 -17.60 -9.26
N PHE A 198 -16.36 -17.79 -9.60
CA PHE A 198 -17.23 -18.80 -9.02
C PHE A 198 -17.81 -19.66 -10.14
N PHE A 199 -17.49 -20.95 -10.14
CA PHE A 199 -17.98 -21.92 -11.11
C PHE A 199 -19.03 -22.82 -10.46
N ARG A 200 -20.22 -22.89 -11.07
CA ARG A 200 -21.34 -23.67 -10.55
C ARG A 200 -21.14 -25.16 -10.88
N ILE A 201 -21.08 -25.99 -9.84
CA ILE A 201 -20.90 -27.44 -9.94
C ILE A 201 -22.17 -28.22 -9.56
N GLY A 202 -23.14 -27.57 -8.91
CA GLY A 202 -24.41 -28.18 -8.50
C GLY A 202 -25.52 -27.15 -8.21
N LEU A 203 -26.61 -27.64 -7.61
CA LEU A 203 -27.70 -26.77 -7.13
C LEU A 203 -27.20 -26.00 -5.91
N ASP A 204 -27.02 -24.69 -6.05
CA ASP A 204 -26.45 -23.76 -5.05
C ASP A 204 -25.02 -24.07 -4.58
N ASP A 205 -24.32 -24.95 -5.32
CA ASP A 205 -22.94 -25.33 -5.05
C ASP A 205 -21.98 -24.73 -6.08
N TYR A 206 -20.95 -24.06 -5.57
CA TYR A 206 -20.00 -23.29 -6.37
C TYR A 206 -18.58 -23.60 -5.92
N GLN A 207 -17.71 -23.84 -6.89
CA GLN A 207 -16.29 -23.92 -6.71
C GLN A 207 -15.67 -22.55 -6.96
N THR A 208 -14.92 -22.03 -5.97
CA THR A 208 -14.06 -20.86 -6.20
C THR A 208 -12.90 -21.26 -7.11
N ILE A 209 -12.69 -20.50 -8.19
CA ILE A 209 -11.59 -20.68 -9.12
C ILE A 209 -10.60 -19.54 -8.90
N GLY A 210 -9.51 -19.82 -8.17
CA GLY A 210 -8.39 -18.89 -8.03
C GLY A 210 -7.47 -18.89 -9.26
N THR A 211 -6.58 -17.92 -9.35
CA THR A 211 -5.62 -17.77 -10.46
C THR A 211 -4.81 -19.05 -10.69
N ASP A 212 -4.25 -19.66 -9.65
CA ASP A 212 -3.43 -20.88 -9.78
C ASP A 212 -4.24 -22.05 -10.34
N THR A 213 -5.45 -22.26 -9.85
CA THR A 213 -6.37 -23.30 -10.34
C THR A 213 -6.76 -23.03 -11.79
N PHE A 214 -7.04 -21.78 -12.15
CA PHE A 214 -7.37 -21.40 -13.53
C PHE A 214 -6.20 -21.63 -14.49
N LEU A 215 -4.98 -21.29 -14.09
CA LEU A 215 -3.75 -21.54 -14.86
C LEU A 215 -3.50 -23.03 -15.06
N GLN A 216 -3.74 -23.86 -14.04
CA GLN A 216 -3.67 -25.32 -14.15
C GLN A 216 -4.71 -25.85 -15.13
N MET A 217 -5.97 -25.40 -15.04
CA MET A 217 -7.06 -25.82 -15.94
C MET A 217 -6.80 -25.43 -17.40
N THR A 218 -6.17 -24.28 -17.62
CA THR A 218 -5.86 -23.74 -18.96
C THR A 218 -4.50 -24.19 -19.50
N SER A 219 -3.66 -24.82 -18.66
CA SER A 219 -2.27 -25.16 -18.97
C SER A 219 -1.44 -23.95 -19.42
N LEU A 220 -1.71 -22.77 -18.84
CA LEU A 220 -1.00 -21.53 -19.14
C LEU A 220 0.05 -21.20 -18.08
N SER A 221 1.15 -20.58 -18.51
CA SER A 221 2.09 -19.94 -17.57
C SER A 221 1.54 -18.59 -17.11
N MET A 222 1.93 -18.15 -15.91
CA MET A 222 1.54 -16.84 -15.37
C MET A 222 1.93 -15.69 -16.30
N GLU A 223 3.09 -15.79 -16.97
CA GLU A 223 3.55 -14.79 -17.94
C GLU A 223 2.61 -14.66 -19.15
N LYS A 224 2.20 -15.79 -19.75
CA LYS A 224 1.23 -15.79 -20.86
C LYS A 224 -0.13 -15.27 -20.42
N TYR A 225 -0.55 -15.60 -19.20
CA TYR A 225 -1.80 -15.10 -18.66
C TYR A 225 -1.78 -13.57 -18.48
N GLN A 226 -0.68 -13.01 -17.98
CA GLN A 226 -0.50 -11.54 -17.91
C GLN A 226 -0.50 -10.88 -19.30
N GLN A 227 0.10 -11.52 -20.31
CA GLN A 227 0.05 -11.02 -21.69
C GLN A 227 -1.39 -11.00 -22.24
N ILE A 228 -2.19 -12.02 -21.93
CA ILE A 228 -3.62 -12.06 -22.30
C ILE A 228 -4.36 -10.92 -21.60
N LEU A 229 -4.18 -10.74 -20.29
CA LEU A 229 -4.82 -9.66 -19.52
C LEU A 229 -4.48 -8.27 -20.07
N ALA A 230 -3.24 -8.05 -20.54
CA ALA A 230 -2.82 -6.78 -21.14
C ALA A 230 -3.52 -6.46 -22.48
N GLN A 231 -4.11 -7.45 -23.14
CA GLN A 231 -4.79 -7.32 -24.44
C GLN A 231 -6.32 -7.33 -24.33
N VAL A 232 -6.87 -7.43 -23.11
CA VAL A 232 -8.32 -7.42 -22.91
C VAL A 232 -8.88 -6.03 -23.25
N PRO A 233 -9.79 -5.90 -24.22
CA PRO A 233 -10.43 -4.63 -24.52
C PRO A 233 -11.39 -4.24 -23.40
N TYR A 234 -11.63 -2.94 -23.25
CA TYR A 234 -12.69 -2.44 -22.36
C TYR A 234 -14.03 -3.02 -22.81
N ASP A 235 -14.69 -3.73 -21.91
CA ASP A 235 -16.00 -4.29 -22.14
C ASP A 235 -17.07 -3.30 -21.65
N GLY A 236 -18.11 -3.08 -22.44
CA GLY A 236 -19.18 -2.17 -22.08
C GLY A 236 -20.21 -2.82 -21.14
N GLU A 237 -21.32 -2.12 -20.94
CA GLU A 237 -22.56 -2.76 -20.52
C GLU A 237 -23.11 -3.54 -21.72
N ALA A 238 -23.07 -4.86 -21.64
CA ALA A 238 -23.39 -5.68 -22.79
C ALA A 238 -23.95 -7.06 -22.43
N LEU A 239 -24.80 -7.55 -23.34
CA LEU A 239 -25.40 -8.87 -23.32
C LEU A 239 -25.04 -9.54 -24.64
N TYR A 240 -24.45 -10.72 -24.55
CA TYR A 240 -23.97 -11.50 -25.69
C TYR A 240 -24.57 -12.90 -25.65
N ASN A 241 -25.46 -13.19 -26.59
CA ASN A 241 -26.05 -14.51 -26.80
C ASN A 241 -25.59 -15.09 -28.16
N GLY A 242 -25.48 -16.42 -28.24
CA GLY A 242 -25.20 -17.16 -29.47
C GLY A 242 -24.09 -16.55 -30.33
N ALA A 243 -24.45 -16.07 -31.53
CA ALA A 243 -23.51 -15.50 -32.49
C ALA A 243 -22.77 -14.26 -31.97
N ASP A 244 -23.43 -13.41 -31.17
CA ASP A 244 -22.82 -12.22 -30.59
C ASP A 244 -21.76 -12.61 -29.54
N PHE A 245 -22.00 -13.70 -28.80
CA PHE A 245 -21.02 -14.24 -27.87
C PHE A 245 -19.79 -14.81 -28.56
N VAL A 246 -19.98 -15.51 -29.69
CA VAL A 246 -18.87 -15.97 -30.53
C VAL A 246 -18.07 -14.79 -31.09
N ALA A 247 -18.75 -13.71 -31.50
CA ALA A 247 -18.11 -12.51 -32.02
C ALA A 247 -17.24 -11.81 -30.96
N ILE A 248 -17.75 -11.61 -29.73
CA ILE A 248 -16.98 -10.97 -28.66
C ILE A 248 -15.81 -11.85 -28.20
N CYS A 249 -15.93 -13.18 -28.21
CA CYS A 249 -14.81 -14.08 -27.89
C CYS A 249 -13.65 -13.96 -28.90
N ARG A 250 -13.91 -13.57 -30.16
CA ARG A 250 -12.81 -13.29 -31.11
C ARG A 250 -12.04 -12.01 -30.79
N GLN A 251 -12.68 -11.08 -30.08
CA GLN A 251 -12.12 -9.76 -29.75
C GLN A 251 -11.55 -9.70 -28.33
N ASN A 252 -12.08 -10.52 -27.41
CA ASN A 252 -11.69 -10.56 -26.02
C ASN A 252 -11.05 -11.93 -25.68
N PRO A 253 -9.71 -12.02 -25.62
CA PRO A 253 -9.00 -13.29 -25.45
C PRO A 253 -9.26 -13.93 -24.08
N LEU A 254 -9.55 -13.13 -23.03
CA LEU A 254 -9.91 -13.65 -21.71
C LEU A 254 -11.28 -14.32 -21.73
N LYS A 255 -12.29 -13.70 -22.36
CA LYS A 255 -13.61 -14.33 -22.51
C LYS A 255 -13.53 -15.61 -23.34
N ALA A 256 -12.73 -15.62 -24.41
CA ALA A 256 -12.51 -16.81 -25.21
C ALA A 256 -11.93 -17.96 -24.39
N LEU A 257 -10.96 -17.65 -23.54
CA LEU A 257 -10.31 -18.61 -22.66
C LEU A 257 -11.28 -19.18 -21.61
N ILE A 258 -12.03 -18.31 -20.93
CA ILE A 258 -13.05 -18.71 -19.94
C ILE A 258 -14.13 -19.57 -20.62
N ALA A 259 -14.64 -19.13 -21.77
CA ALA A 259 -15.66 -19.84 -22.52
C ALA A 259 -15.22 -21.24 -22.94
N LYS A 260 -13.99 -21.37 -23.44
CA LYS A 260 -13.41 -22.66 -23.84
C LYS A 260 -13.21 -23.60 -22.65
N THR A 261 -12.69 -23.08 -21.53
CA THR A 261 -12.38 -23.88 -20.34
C THR A 261 -13.65 -24.46 -19.71
N PHE A 262 -14.72 -23.67 -19.62
CA PHE A 262 -15.95 -24.06 -18.92
C PHE A 262 -17.14 -24.39 -19.83
N ARG A 263 -16.93 -24.39 -21.16
CA ARG A 263 -17.94 -24.67 -22.21
C ARG A 263 -19.15 -23.74 -22.13
N LEU A 264 -18.89 -22.44 -22.10
CA LEU A 264 -19.91 -21.40 -21.97
C LEU A 264 -20.29 -20.85 -23.36
N GLU A 265 -21.54 -20.44 -23.54
CA GLU A 265 -22.13 -20.01 -24.82
C GLU A 265 -22.84 -18.64 -24.78
N SER A 266 -22.95 -18.01 -23.61
CA SER A 266 -23.45 -16.64 -23.48
C SER A 266 -22.79 -15.89 -22.33
N ASN A 267 -22.84 -14.56 -22.39
CA ASN A 267 -22.27 -13.68 -21.35
C ASN A 267 -23.09 -12.39 -21.15
N LEU A 268 -23.20 -11.96 -19.89
CA LEU A 268 -23.74 -10.68 -19.46
C LEU A 268 -22.68 -9.97 -18.62
N THR A 269 -22.35 -8.72 -18.94
CA THR A 269 -21.27 -7.97 -18.27
C THR A 269 -21.68 -6.53 -17.97
N ILE A 270 -21.24 -6.03 -16.80
CA ILE A 270 -21.38 -4.63 -16.39
C ILE A 270 -20.08 -4.08 -15.78
N PRO A 271 -19.60 -2.89 -16.22
CA PRO A 271 -18.54 -2.16 -15.55
C PRO A 271 -19.03 -1.49 -14.26
N LEU A 272 -18.18 -1.49 -13.25
CA LEU A 272 -18.32 -0.76 -11.99
C LEU A 272 -17.18 0.26 -11.91
N LYS A 273 -17.47 1.53 -12.23
CA LYS A 273 -16.47 2.60 -12.20
C LYS A 273 -16.26 3.09 -10.78
N THR A 274 -15.12 2.79 -10.18
CA THR A 274 -14.82 3.13 -8.77
C THR A 274 -14.30 4.55 -8.65
N ALA A 275 -14.46 5.17 -7.47
CA ALA A 275 -13.96 6.51 -7.20
C ALA A 275 -12.42 6.59 -7.17
N GLN A 276 -11.74 5.45 -7.00
CA GLN A 276 -10.28 5.35 -6.89
C GLN A 276 -9.57 5.15 -8.25
N ASN A 277 -10.15 5.64 -9.34
CA ASN A 277 -9.59 5.55 -10.71
C ASN A 277 -9.41 4.12 -11.26
N GLY A 278 -10.22 3.14 -10.81
CA GLY A 278 -10.23 1.78 -11.34
C GLY A 278 -11.60 1.38 -11.93
N THR A 279 -11.61 0.65 -13.03
CA THR A 279 -12.83 -0.03 -13.50
C THR A 279 -12.82 -1.45 -12.96
N PHE A 280 -13.93 -1.87 -12.35
CA PHE A 280 -14.20 -3.27 -12.02
C PHE A 280 -15.22 -3.83 -12.99
N PHE A 281 -15.26 -5.15 -13.12
CA PHE A 281 -16.25 -5.83 -13.93
C PHE A 281 -16.93 -6.90 -13.12
N VAL A 282 -18.23 -7.05 -13.35
CA VAL A 282 -18.98 -8.26 -12.99
C VAL A 282 -19.45 -8.90 -14.29
N SER A 283 -19.03 -10.14 -14.52
CA SER A 283 -19.40 -10.90 -15.71
C SER A 283 -20.03 -12.22 -15.32
N PHE A 284 -21.20 -12.50 -15.90
CA PHE A 284 -21.94 -13.73 -15.75
C PHE A 284 -21.88 -14.51 -17.06
N PHE A 285 -21.65 -15.82 -17.00
CA PHE A 285 -21.59 -16.69 -18.17
C PHE A 285 -22.50 -17.90 -17.97
N SER A 286 -23.07 -18.39 -19.06
CA SER A 286 -23.94 -19.57 -19.07
C SER A 286 -23.56 -20.52 -20.20
N ARG A 287 -23.83 -21.81 -20.02
CA ARG A 287 -23.68 -22.86 -21.03
C ARG A 287 -24.79 -22.82 -22.07
N GLN A 288 -25.90 -22.13 -21.81
CA GLN A 288 -26.97 -21.97 -22.80
C GLN A 288 -26.73 -20.72 -23.67
N PRO A 289 -26.93 -20.81 -24.99
CA PRO A 289 -26.60 -19.74 -25.93
C PRO A 289 -27.50 -18.51 -25.81
N ASP A 290 -28.75 -18.66 -25.37
CA ASP A 290 -29.76 -17.58 -25.34
C ASP A 290 -30.27 -17.26 -23.92
N THR A 291 -29.37 -17.38 -22.94
CA THR A 291 -29.71 -17.26 -21.51
C THR A 291 -30.19 -15.86 -21.13
N TYR A 292 -29.48 -14.84 -21.62
CA TYR A 292 -29.67 -13.49 -21.12
C TYR A 292 -30.72 -12.73 -21.92
N GLN A 293 -31.49 -11.89 -21.23
CA GLN A 293 -32.58 -11.10 -21.80
C GLN A 293 -32.40 -9.63 -21.39
N PRO A 294 -33.01 -8.67 -22.11
CA PRO A 294 -32.86 -7.24 -21.80
C PRO A 294 -33.19 -6.87 -20.34
N TYR A 295 -34.13 -7.57 -19.71
CA TYR A 295 -34.48 -7.32 -18.31
C TYR A 295 -33.35 -7.68 -17.32
N HIS A 296 -32.48 -8.66 -17.64
CA HIS A 296 -31.30 -8.98 -16.81
C HIS A 296 -30.30 -7.82 -16.83
N LEU A 297 -30.05 -7.23 -18.00
CA LEU A 297 -29.18 -6.07 -18.12
C LEU A 297 -29.76 -4.86 -17.39
N ALA A 298 -31.07 -4.61 -17.57
CA ALA A 298 -31.75 -3.51 -16.88
C ALA A 298 -31.72 -3.66 -15.35
N LEU A 299 -31.83 -4.90 -14.83
CA LEU A 299 -31.64 -5.21 -13.41
C LEU A 299 -30.22 -4.83 -12.95
N LEU A 300 -29.19 -5.28 -13.66
CA LEU A 300 -27.80 -4.96 -13.31
C LEU A 300 -27.52 -3.45 -13.35
N GLN A 301 -28.04 -2.73 -14.35
CA GLN A 301 -27.91 -1.27 -14.45
C GLN A 301 -28.53 -0.57 -13.24
N ARG A 302 -29.73 -0.99 -12.80
CA ARG A 302 -30.35 -0.44 -11.57
C ARG A 302 -29.53 -0.75 -10.32
N MET A 303 -28.86 -1.89 -10.27
CA MET A 303 -28.05 -2.32 -9.13
C MET A 303 -26.61 -1.78 -9.15
N GLN A 304 -26.14 -1.32 -10.30
CA GLN A 304 -24.77 -0.84 -10.55
C GLN A 304 -24.31 0.18 -9.51
N PRO A 305 -25.07 1.21 -9.10
CA PRO A 305 -24.61 2.18 -8.11
C PRO A 305 -24.33 1.54 -6.74
N SER A 306 -25.19 0.60 -6.32
CA SER A 306 -25.05 -0.11 -5.05
C SER A 306 -23.85 -1.07 -5.06
N LEU A 307 -23.62 -1.73 -6.20
CA LEU A 307 -22.46 -2.61 -6.40
C LEU A 307 -21.16 -1.80 -6.45
N THR A 308 -21.13 -0.67 -7.16
CA THR A 308 -19.97 0.22 -7.22
C THR A 308 -19.58 0.75 -5.85
N LEU A 309 -20.54 1.29 -5.08
CA LEU A 309 -20.30 1.77 -3.72
C LEU A 309 -19.73 0.67 -2.82
N THR A 310 -20.20 -0.56 -3.02
CA THR A 310 -19.66 -1.72 -2.30
C THR A 310 -18.20 -1.94 -2.67
N VAL A 311 -17.88 -2.02 -3.97
CA VAL A 311 -16.50 -2.21 -4.43
C VAL A 311 -15.58 -1.09 -3.91
N ASP A 312 -16.04 0.16 -3.90
CA ASP A 312 -15.30 1.28 -3.29
C ASP A 312 -14.98 1.03 -1.80
N ARG A 313 -15.95 0.50 -1.03
CA ARG A 313 -15.71 0.09 0.36
C ARG A 313 -14.71 -1.05 0.44
N LEU A 314 -14.76 -2.04 -0.46
CA LEU A 314 -13.79 -3.15 -0.50
C LEU A 314 -12.37 -2.63 -0.59
N LEU A 315 -12.13 -1.73 -1.56
CA LEU A 315 -10.83 -1.14 -1.82
C LEU A 315 -10.33 -0.30 -0.63
N ALA A 316 -11.23 0.45 0.01
CA ALA A 316 -10.90 1.21 1.21
C ALA A 316 -10.49 0.31 2.38
N PHE A 317 -11.20 -0.80 2.63
CA PHE A 317 -10.87 -1.73 3.71
C PHE A 317 -9.54 -2.45 3.50
N ASP A 318 -9.26 -2.96 2.29
CA ASP A 318 -7.97 -3.58 1.96
C ASP A 318 -6.81 -2.61 2.22
N LYS A 319 -7.00 -1.33 1.85
CA LYS A 319 -6.00 -0.30 2.11
C LYS A 319 -5.76 -0.05 3.60
N ILE A 320 -6.83 -0.03 4.40
CA ILE A 320 -6.75 0.14 5.85
C ILE A 320 -6.01 -1.05 6.50
N GLU A 321 -6.32 -2.28 6.08
CA GLU A 321 -5.68 -3.49 6.62
C GLU A 321 -4.18 -3.51 6.32
N GLN A 322 -3.78 -3.18 5.08
CA GLN A 322 -2.38 -3.05 4.70
C GLN A 322 -1.63 -2.00 5.52
N LEU A 323 -2.22 -0.81 5.69
CA LEU A 323 -1.63 0.26 6.49
C LEU A 323 -1.54 -0.13 7.97
N SER A 324 -2.55 -0.80 8.50
CA SER A 324 -2.55 -1.28 9.88
C SER A 324 -1.47 -2.33 10.13
N GLU A 325 -1.26 -3.25 9.19
CA GLU A 325 -0.23 -4.28 9.30
C GLU A 325 1.17 -3.68 9.18
N GLN A 326 1.38 -2.73 8.26
CA GLN A 326 2.62 -1.95 8.18
C GLN A 326 2.90 -1.22 9.50
N LEU A 327 1.89 -0.53 10.05
CA LEU A 327 2.00 0.18 11.33
C LEU A 327 2.25 -0.78 12.50
N ARG A 328 1.71 -1.99 12.46
CA ARG A 328 1.92 -3.02 13.48
C ARG A 328 3.33 -3.59 13.41
N GLN A 329 3.85 -3.83 12.22
CA GLN A 329 5.24 -4.27 12.00
C GLN A 329 6.22 -3.18 12.44
N GLU A 330 5.95 -1.92 12.10
CA GLU A 330 6.74 -0.78 12.54
C GLU A 330 6.67 -0.61 14.06
N ASN A 331 5.48 -0.72 14.67
CA ASN A 331 5.35 -0.72 16.13
C ASN A 331 6.06 -1.90 16.78
N THR A 332 6.03 -3.08 16.19
CA THR A 332 6.71 -4.26 16.76
C THR A 332 8.22 -4.08 16.68
N TYR A 333 8.74 -3.60 15.55
CA TYR A 333 10.15 -3.24 15.38
C TYR A 333 10.59 -2.15 16.38
N LEU A 334 9.82 -1.06 16.49
CA LEU A 334 10.08 0.01 17.46
C LEU A 334 9.94 -0.47 18.91
N GLN A 335 8.97 -1.32 19.22
CA GLN A 335 8.82 -1.93 20.54
C GLN A 335 9.93 -2.92 20.85
N GLU A 336 10.49 -3.62 19.86
CA GLU A 336 11.67 -4.47 20.01
C GLU A 336 12.93 -3.63 20.24
N GLU A 337 13.07 -2.49 19.56
CA GLU A 337 14.12 -1.48 19.82
C GLU A 337 14.01 -0.86 21.23
N VAL A 338 12.78 -0.67 21.70
CA VAL A 338 12.49 -0.17 23.06
C VAL A 338 12.67 -1.28 24.13
N LYS A 339 12.29 -2.54 23.85
CA LYS A 339 12.40 -3.68 24.77
C LYS A 339 13.82 -4.21 24.90
N THR A 340 14.61 -4.20 23.82
CA THR A 340 16.07 -4.39 23.92
C THR A 340 16.71 -3.26 24.74
N GLY A 341 15.99 -2.17 24.99
CA GLY A 341 16.38 -1.09 25.88
C GLY A 341 15.94 -1.18 27.34
N ALA A 342 15.18 -2.21 27.74
CA ALA A 342 14.48 -2.26 29.03
C ALA A 342 15.26 -2.93 30.19
N ASN A 343 16.42 -3.53 29.95
CA ASN A 343 17.17 -4.16 31.03
C ASN A 343 18.24 -3.22 31.61
N PHE A 344 17.99 -2.75 32.84
CA PHE A 344 18.97 -2.08 33.68
C PHE A 344 20.11 -3.02 34.15
N GLU A 345 20.07 -4.30 33.76
CA GLU A 345 21.06 -5.34 34.07
C GLU A 345 22.36 -5.25 33.26
N GLU A 346 22.55 -4.25 32.39
CA GLU A 346 23.70 -4.18 31.47
C GLU A 346 24.93 -3.41 32.00
N ILE A 347 24.83 -2.60 33.06
CA ILE A 347 26.00 -1.85 33.57
C ILE A 347 26.73 -2.68 34.62
N ILE A 348 27.93 -3.14 34.26
CA ILE A 348 28.74 -4.04 35.08
C ILE A 348 29.96 -3.30 35.58
N GLY A 349 30.09 -3.26 36.90
CA GLY A 349 31.28 -2.77 37.59
C GLY A 349 30.99 -2.48 39.05
N THR A 350 32.04 -2.63 39.86
CA THR A 350 32.05 -2.41 41.31
C THR A 350 33.19 -1.47 41.72
N SER A 351 33.97 -0.95 40.77
CA SER A 351 35.04 -0.02 41.04
C SER A 351 34.54 1.24 41.77
N PRO A 352 35.31 1.78 42.75
CA PRO A 352 34.92 3.00 43.47
C PRO A 352 34.66 4.19 42.54
N SER A 353 35.40 4.29 41.44
CA SER A 353 35.22 5.33 40.43
C SER A 353 33.89 5.23 39.68
N LEU A 354 33.40 4.02 39.40
CA LEU A 354 32.10 3.82 38.76
C LEU A 354 30.95 4.01 39.77
N LEU A 355 31.15 3.62 41.03
CA LEU A 355 30.18 3.90 42.11
C LEU A 355 29.96 5.40 42.30
N ALA A 356 31.00 6.23 42.20
CA ALA A 356 30.86 7.69 42.22
C ALA A 356 29.99 8.22 41.06
N VAL A 357 30.09 7.61 39.87
CA VAL A 357 29.21 7.93 38.73
C VAL A 357 27.76 7.54 39.04
N PHE A 358 27.51 6.39 39.65
CA PHE A 358 26.15 5.99 40.04
C PHE A 358 25.54 6.93 41.08
N ASN A 359 26.30 7.34 42.10
CA ASN A 359 25.85 8.33 43.08
C ASN A 359 25.48 9.66 42.40
N SER A 360 26.28 10.09 41.41
CA SER A 360 26.00 11.29 40.63
C SER A 360 24.71 11.15 39.81
N ILE A 361 24.48 9.98 39.20
CA ILE A 361 23.22 9.67 38.49
C ILE A 361 22.03 9.76 39.45
N GLU A 362 22.12 9.17 40.65
CA GLU A 362 21.02 9.17 41.63
C GLU A 362 20.66 10.58 42.09
N GLN A 363 21.64 11.48 42.21
CA GLN A 363 21.41 12.88 42.56
C GLN A 363 20.74 13.67 41.43
N VAL A 364 21.18 13.49 40.18
CA VAL A 364 20.70 14.32 39.06
C VAL A 364 19.46 13.76 38.37
N ALA A 365 19.25 12.45 38.39
CA ALA A 365 18.15 11.81 37.67
C ALA A 365 16.76 12.35 38.06
N PRO A 366 16.42 12.66 39.32
CA PRO A 366 15.13 13.24 39.69
C PRO A 366 14.90 14.68 39.18
N THR A 367 15.95 15.38 38.76
CA THR A 367 15.88 16.78 38.29
C THR A 367 15.67 16.88 36.78
N ASP A 368 15.27 18.04 36.28
CA ASP A 368 15.20 18.34 34.83
C ASP A 368 16.48 19.01 34.29
N TYR A 369 17.56 19.08 35.09
CA TYR A 369 18.82 19.67 34.64
C TYR A 369 19.48 18.86 33.51
N THR A 370 20.17 19.59 32.64
CA THR A 370 21.00 19.01 31.59
C THR A 370 22.18 18.28 32.18
N VAL A 371 22.42 17.05 31.69
CA VAL A 371 23.55 16.22 32.10
C VAL A 371 24.55 16.14 30.96
N LEU A 372 25.81 16.49 31.21
CA LEU A 372 26.90 16.36 30.26
C LEU A 372 27.77 15.17 30.64
N ILE A 373 27.78 14.14 29.80
CA ILE A 373 28.53 12.91 30.02
C ILE A 373 29.84 12.99 29.24
N GLN A 374 30.96 13.05 29.95
CA GLN A 374 32.29 13.12 29.36
C GLN A 374 33.03 11.81 29.57
N GLY A 375 33.79 11.38 28.57
CA GLY A 375 34.63 10.20 28.68
C GLY A 375 35.09 9.69 27.33
N GLU A 376 36.19 8.94 27.34
CA GLU A 376 36.80 8.38 26.13
C GLU A 376 35.81 7.53 25.31
N THR A 377 36.12 7.34 24.04
CA THR A 377 35.35 6.45 23.16
C THR A 377 35.30 5.04 23.76
N GLY A 378 34.10 4.43 23.77
CA GLY A 378 33.93 3.07 24.27
C GLY A 378 33.85 2.91 25.78
N THR A 379 33.73 3.98 26.57
CA THR A 379 33.59 3.92 28.05
C THR A 379 32.18 3.56 28.54
N GLY A 380 31.17 3.60 27.67
CA GLY A 380 29.76 3.28 28.01
C GLY A 380 28.85 4.49 28.24
N LYS A 381 29.15 5.66 27.65
CA LYS A 381 28.38 6.91 27.81
C LYS A 381 26.87 6.74 27.54
N GLU A 382 26.50 5.97 26.51
CA GLU A 382 25.10 5.70 26.17
C GLU A 382 24.35 4.94 27.27
N LEU A 383 25.01 3.99 27.94
CA LEU A 383 24.42 3.25 29.07
C LEU A 383 24.20 4.17 30.26
N ILE A 384 25.13 5.08 30.54
CA ILE A 384 24.99 6.10 31.59
C ILE A 384 23.83 7.05 31.26
N ALA A 385 23.69 7.50 30.01
CA ALA A 385 22.56 8.34 29.59
C ALA A 385 21.20 7.64 29.81
N ARG A 386 21.12 6.35 29.47
CA ARG A 386 19.94 5.53 29.74
C ARG A 386 19.69 5.39 31.24
N ALA A 387 20.73 5.19 32.06
CA ALA A 387 20.61 5.10 33.51
C ALA A 387 20.03 6.37 34.14
N VAL A 388 20.45 7.54 33.65
CA VAL A 388 19.89 8.85 34.05
C VAL A 388 18.41 8.93 33.69
N HIS A 389 18.02 8.58 32.47
CA HIS A 389 16.62 8.61 32.04
C HIS A 389 15.73 7.66 32.85
N ASN A 390 16.15 6.40 33.05
CA ASN A 390 15.36 5.38 33.73
C ASN A 390 15.09 5.69 35.22
N ARG A 391 15.96 6.49 35.85
CA ARG A 391 15.79 6.98 37.23
C ARG A 391 15.11 8.35 37.31
N SER A 392 14.73 8.94 36.18
CA SER A 392 14.10 10.24 36.16
C SER A 392 12.60 10.20 36.39
N THR A 393 12.02 11.38 36.63
CA THR A 393 10.56 11.60 36.60
C THR A 393 9.95 11.31 35.22
N ARG A 394 10.77 11.33 34.16
CA ARG A 394 10.40 11.08 32.76
C ARG A 394 10.63 9.64 32.31
N LYS A 395 10.92 8.69 33.22
CA LYS A 395 11.24 7.28 32.90
C LYS A 395 10.16 6.51 32.13
N THR A 396 8.91 6.95 32.17
CA THR A 396 7.78 6.37 31.41
C THR A 396 7.56 7.04 30.06
N LYS A 397 8.35 8.07 29.74
CA LYS A 397 8.28 8.86 28.51
C LYS A 397 9.40 8.43 27.56
N ALA A 398 9.36 8.89 26.32
CA ALA A 398 10.33 8.50 25.31
C ALA A 398 11.76 9.00 25.66
N LEU A 399 12.75 8.15 25.41
CA LEU A 399 14.17 8.51 25.32
C LEU A 399 14.58 8.48 23.84
N ILE A 400 14.66 9.65 23.22
CA ILE A 400 15.06 9.79 21.82
C ILE A 400 16.57 9.93 21.73
N LYS A 401 17.24 9.11 20.94
CA LYS A 401 18.71 9.15 20.76
C LYS A 401 19.06 9.74 19.41
N LEU A 402 20.14 10.52 19.36
CA LEU A 402 20.75 11.02 18.14
C LEU A 402 22.27 11.07 18.32
N ASN A 403 23.00 10.54 17.34
CA ASN A 403 24.45 10.70 17.25
C ASN A 403 24.79 11.84 16.28
N CYS A 404 25.45 12.88 16.77
CA CYS A 404 25.76 14.08 15.99
C CYS A 404 26.85 13.85 14.93
N ALA A 405 27.64 12.77 15.05
CA ALA A 405 28.72 12.41 14.13
C ALA A 405 28.26 11.49 12.98
N ALA A 406 27.08 10.85 13.11
CA ALA A 406 26.65 9.77 12.20
C ALA A 406 26.04 10.29 10.89
N LEU A 407 25.67 11.57 10.81
CA LEU A 407 24.93 12.15 9.70
C LEU A 407 25.68 13.31 9.05
N PRO A 408 25.57 13.48 7.72
CA PRO A 408 26.03 14.68 7.03
C PRO A 408 25.39 15.95 7.61
N THR A 409 26.14 17.06 7.60
CA THR A 409 25.77 18.38 8.13
C THR A 409 24.37 18.86 7.71
N ASN A 410 23.99 18.60 6.46
CA ASN A 410 22.70 19.06 5.92
C ASN A 410 21.51 18.18 6.37
N LEU A 411 21.77 16.92 6.74
CA LEU A 411 20.73 15.99 7.18
C LEU A 411 20.51 16.06 8.69
N ILE A 412 21.55 16.31 9.48
CA ILE A 412 21.44 16.42 10.94
C ILE A 412 20.50 17.55 11.38
N GLU A 413 20.47 18.68 10.65
CA GLU A 413 19.55 19.77 10.95
C GLU A 413 18.08 19.33 10.79
N SER A 414 17.77 18.70 9.65
CA SER A 414 16.43 18.19 9.36
C SER A 414 16.03 17.06 10.33
N GLU A 415 16.96 16.24 10.79
CA GLU A 415 16.68 15.20 11.78
C GLU A 415 16.41 15.80 13.15
N LEU A 416 17.22 16.75 13.61
CA LEU A 416 17.05 17.42 14.91
C LEU A 416 15.73 18.19 15.00
N PHE A 417 15.50 19.08 14.03
CA PHE A 417 14.47 20.11 14.10
C PHE A 417 13.27 19.88 13.18
N GLY A 418 13.36 18.94 12.22
CA GLY A 418 12.31 18.71 11.23
C GLY A 418 12.32 19.75 10.11
N HIS A 419 11.52 19.54 9.07
CA HIS A 419 11.38 20.46 7.95
C HIS A 419 9.95 20.57 7.45
N GLU A 420 9.62 21.74 6.91
CA GLU A 420 8.39 21.95 6.16
C GLU A 420 8.55 21.52 4.69
N LYS A 421 7.42 21.25 4.01
CA LYS A 421 7.43 20.90 2.60
C LYS A 421 8.08 22.01 1.76
N GLY A 422 9.05 21.64 0.91
CA GLY A 422 9.77 22.58 0.05
C GLY A 422 10.89 23.36 0.74
N ALA A 423 11.30 22.98 1.96
CA ALA A 423 12.38 23.66 2.69
C ALA A 423 13.76 23.59 2.00
N PHE A 424 14.01 22.52 1.22
CA PHE A 424 15.22 22.34 0.41
C PHE A 424 14.95 21.43 -0.79
N THR A 425 15.89 21.33 -1.73
CA THR A 425 15.79 20.44 -2.90
C THR A 425 15.71 18.98 -2.46
N GLY A 426 14.53 18.35 -2.61
CA GLY A 426 14.26 16.98 -2.15
C GLY A 426 13.28 16.88 -0.98
N ALA A 427 12.86 17.99 -0.36
CA ALA A 427 11.84 18.03 0.69
C ALA A 427 10.42 17.92 0.10
N VAL A 428 10.05 16.73 -0.37
CA VAL A 428 8.75 16.45 -1.01
C VAL A 428 7.60 16.54 -0.02
N ASP A 429 7.83 16.07 1.22
CA ASP A 429 6.86 16.00 2.30
C ASP A 429 7.39 16.70 3.55
N LYS A 430 6.49 16.97 4.49
CA LYS A 430 6.83 17.53 5.80
C LYS A 430 7.40 16.44 6.71
N ARG A 431 8.41 16.77 7.52
CA ARG A 431 9.03 15.84 8.47
C ARG A 431 9.13 16.41 9.88
N VAL A 432 8.74 15.61 10.87
CA VAL A 432 8.84 15.94 12.30
C VAL A 432 10.27 15.65 12.79
N GLY A 433 10.85 16.58 13.55
CA GLY A 433 12.21 16.45 14.10
C GLY A 433 12.29 15.64 15.40
N LYS A 434 13.48 15.19 15.76
CA LYS A 434 13.75 14.42 16.98
C LYS A 434 13.41 15.20 18.26
N PHE A 435 13.57 16.52 18.28
CA PHE A 435 13.14 17.33 19.42
C PHE A 435 11.62 17.27 19.64
N GLU A 436 10.83 17.44 18.59
CA GLU A 436 9.36 17.30 18.67
C GLU A 436 8.96 15.89 19.14
N LEU A 437 9.60 14.84 18.62
CA LEU A 437 9.35 13.46 19.06
C LEU A 437 9.73 13.24 20.52
N ALA A 438 10.70 13.99 21.04
CA ALA A 438 11.15 13.92 22.43
C ALA A 438 10.32 14.79 23.38
N HIS A 439 9.28 15.48 22.90
CA HIS A 439 8.45 16.37 23.71
C HIS A 439 7.86 15.65 24.94
N GLY A 440 8.05 16.22 26.13
CA GLY A 440 7.67 15.62 27.41
C GLY A 440 8.57 14.47 27.87
N GLY A 441 9.56 14.08 27.06
CA GLY A 441 10.52 13.00 27.31
C GLY A 441 11.94 13.51 27.50
N THR A 442 12.91 12.69 27.07
CA THR A 442 14.35 12.98 27.14
C THR A 442 14.99 12.79 25.77
N ILE A 443 15.90 13.68 25.40
CA ILE A 443 16.76 13.51 24.22
C ILE A 443 18.20 13.27 24.66
N PHE A 444 18.83 12.26 24.07
CA PHE A 444 20.24 11.94 24.23
C PHE A 444 20.99 12.34 22.97
N LEU A 445 21.88 13.32 23.11
CA LEU A 445 22.75 13.84 22.05
C LEU A 445 24.16 13.27 22.23
N ASP A 446 24.47 12.21 21.49
CA ASP A 446 25.80 11.60 21.49
C ASP A 446 26.76 12.36 20.56
N GLU A 447 28.03 12.38 20.94
CA GLU A 447 29.11 13.15 20.31
C GLU A 447 28.75 14.62 20.03
N ILE A 448 28.24 15.33 21.04
CA ILE A 448 27.80 16.73 20.92
C ILE A 448 28.90 17.69 20.45
N GLY A 449 30.17 17.33 20.68
CA GLY A 449 31.33 18.09 20.19
C GLY A 449 31.49 18.09 18.66
N GLU A 450 30.79 17.21 17.95
CA GLU A 450 30.74 17.16 16.48
C GLU A 450 29.59 18.00 15.91
N LEU A 451 28.75 18.63 16.76
CA LEU A 451 27.62 19.42 16.29
C LEU A 451 28.12 20.65 15.50
N PRO A 452 27.69 20.83 14.23
CA PRO A 452 28.07 21.96 13.41
C PRO A 452 27.81 23.30 14.08
N LEU A 453 28.73 24.25 13.94
CA LEU A 453 28.67 25.56 14.61
C LEU A 453 27.37 26.32 14.30
N GLU A 454 26.82 26.14 13.10
CA GLU A 454 25.57 26.75 12.64
C GLU A 454 24.32 26.22 13.38
N LEU A 455 24.37 25.00 13.92
CA LEU A 455 23.26 24.38 14.63
C LEU A 455 23.31 24.61 16.15
N GLN A 456 24.48 25.00 16.67
CA GLN A 456 24.67 25.29 18.10
C GLN A 456 23.74 26.40 18.63
N PRO A 457 23.48 27.52 17.91
CA PRO A 457 22.50 28.52 18.34
C PRO A 457 21.06 27.97 18.42
N LYS A 458 20.67 27.07 17.50
CA LYS A 458 19.34 26.45 17.52
C LYS A 458 19.19 25.53 18.73
N LEU A 459 20.22 24.74 19.03
CA LEU A 459 20.27 23.93 20.25
C LEU A 459 20.19 24.79 21.51
N LEU A 460 20.90 25.92 21.55
CA LEU A 460 20.85 26.85 22.67
C LEU A 460 19.42 27.38 22.92
N ARG A 461 18.69 27.73 21.85
CA ARG A 461 17.27 28.12 21.95
C ARG A 461 16.41 27.01 22.57
N VAL A 462 16.62 25.75 22.19
CA VAL A 462 15.89 24.63 22.82
C VAL A 462 16.16 24.57 24.32
N LEU A 463 17.42 24.74 24.73
CA LEU A 463 17.82 24.66 26.14
C LEU A 463 17.38 25.86 26.98
N GLN A 464 17.18 27.03 26.37
CA GLN A 464 16.83 28.28 27.07
C GLN A 464 15.34 28.59 26.98
N GLU A 465 14.80 28.61 25.77
CA GLU A 465 13.45 29.07 25.44
C GLU A 465 12.45 27.90 25.38
N LYS A 466 12.93 26.65 25.34
CA LYS A 466 12.10 25.45 25.10
C LYS A 466 11.32 25.56 23.80
N GLU A 467 11.92 26.15 22.78
CA GLU A 467 11.31 26.32 21.47
C GLU A 467 12.21 25.75 20.38
N ILE A 468 11.60 25.24 19.32
CA ILE A 468 12.29 24.85 18.09
C ILE A 468 11.67 25.51 16.87
N GLU A 469 12.44 25.62 15.80
CA GLU A 469 11.98 26.05 14.48
C GLU A 469 12.33 24.99 13.44
N ARG A 470 11.33 24.54 12.68
CA ARG A 470 11.56 23.64 11.54
C ARG A 470 12.32 24.35 10.44
N VAL A 471 13.12 23.60 9.68
CA VAL A 471 13.78 24.12 8.47
C VAL A 471 12.71 24.58 7.48
N GLY A 472 12.82 25.84 7.02
CA GLY A 472 11.85 26.48 6.13
C GLY A 472 10.51 26.88 6.79
N GLY A 473 10.34 26.63 8.09
CA GLY A 473 9.17 27.05 8.86
C GLY A 473 9.24 28.51 9.30
N LYS A 474 8.08 29.13 9.57
CA LYS A 474 7.96 30.53 10.03
C LYS A 474 7.44 30.67 11.47
N GLY A 475 7.25 29.58 12.19
CA GLY A 475 6.71 29.60 13.56
C GLY A 475 7.55 28.75 14.50
N SER A 476 7.67 29.23 15.74
CA SER A 476 8.29 28.46 16.82
C SER A 476 7.32 27.41 17.37
N ILE A 477 7.89 26.29 17.83
CA ILE A 477 7.16 25.15 18.37
C ILE A 477 7.66 24.92 19.79
N TYR A 478 6.76 25.04 20.76
CA TYR A 478 7.07 24.74 22.16
C TYR A 478 7.44 23.27 22.33
N CYS A 479 8.56 23.02 23.01
CA CYS A 479 9.21 21.73 23.11
C CYS A 479 9.88 21.54 24.49
N ASP A 480 9.16 20.96 25.45
CA ASP A 480 9.71 20.63 26.77
C ASP A 480 10.45 19.29 26.78
N VAL A 481 11.78 19.34 26.63
CA VAL A 481 12.63 18.14 26.54
C VAL A 481 13.76 18.22 27.55
N ARG A 482 13.98 17.14 28.29
CA ARG A 482 15.20 17.00 29.09
C ARG A 482 16.36 16.60 28.18
N VAL A 483 17.47 17.31 28.25
CA VAL A 483 18.66 17.04 27.43
C VAL A 483 19.72 16.29 28.23
N ILE A 484 20.23 15.19 27.67
CA ILE A 484 21.45 14.52 28.10
C ILE A 484 22.42 14.58 26.91
N ALA A 485 23.60 15.13 27.10
CA ALA A 485 24.62 15.22 26.05
C ALA A 485 25.81 14.34 26.41
N ALA A 486 26.48 13.76 25.42
CA ALA A 486 27.71 13.01 25.61
C ALA A 486 28.79 13.44 24.61
N THR A 487 30.05 13.35 25.02
CA THR A 487 31.19 13.62 24.13
C THR A 487 32.45 12.91 24.60
N ASN A 488 33.30 12.54 23.64
CA ASN A 488 34.69 12.12 23.90
C ASN A 488 35.72 13.27 23.80
N ARG A 489 35.31 14.47 23.37
CA ARG A 489 36.19 15.64 23.22
C ARG A 489 36.21 16.49 24.48
N ASP A 490 37.29 17.25 24.63
CA ASP A 490 37.35 18.34 25.61
C ASP A 490 36.63 19.57 25.04
N LEU A 491 35.37 19.78 25.43
CA LEU A 491 34.58 20.91 24.96
C LEU A 491 35.20 22.27 25.34
N HIS A 492 35.96 22.35 26.43
CA HIS A 492 36.62 23.59 26.81
C HIS A 492 37.71 23.95 25.79
N GLN A 493 38.47 22.96 25.32
CA GLN A 493 39.43 23.17 24.22
C GLN A 493 38.75 23.50 22.90
N GLU A 494 37.61 22.87 22.60
CA GLU A 494 36.84 23.19 21.39
C GLU A 494 36.28 24.63 21.41
N VAL A 495 35.95 25.15 22.60
CA VAL A 495 35.57 26.57 22.79
C VAL A 495 36.77 27.49 22.51
N ILE A 496 37.95 27.21 23.09
CA ILE A 496 39.17 27.98 22.84
C ILE A 496 39.53 27.98 21.35
N ALA A 497 39.32 26.85 20.67
CA ALA A 497 39.59 26.70 19.25
C ALA A 497 38.51 27.30 18.33
N GLY A 498 37.44 27.89 18.88
CA GLY A 498 36.36 28.53 18.12
C GLY A 498 35.42 27.55 17.40
N ARG A 499 35.50 26.25 17.70
CA ARG A 499 34.67 25.20 17.09
C ARG A 499 33.40 24.89 17.89
N PHE A 500 33.35 25.33 19.14
CA PHE A 500 32.18 25.21 20.00
C PHE A 500 31.87 26.55 20.67
N ARG A 501 30.59 26.91 20.77
CA ARG A 501 30.19 28.17 21.36
C ARG A 501 30.25 28.12 22.89
N GLN A 502 30.79 29.18 23.47
CA GLN A 502 30.96 29.30 24.91
C GLN A 502 29.61 29.32 25.67
N ASP A 503 28.60 29.99 25.13
CA ASP A 503 27.26 30.07 25.73
C ASP A 503 26.56 28.70 25.80
N LEU A 504 26.63 27.92 24.73
CA LEU A 504 26.12 26.55 24.69
C LEU A 504 26.88 25.63 25.65
N TYR A 505 28.21 25.76 25.73
CA TYR A 505 29.02 24.97 26.65
C TYR A 505 28.55 25.13 28.10
N TYR A 506 28.36 26.36 28.58
CA TYR A 506 27.89 26.59 29.95
C TYR A 506 26.46 26.08 30.18
N ARG A 507 25.60 26.11 29.15
CA ARG A 507 24.23 25.60 29.26
C ARG A 507 24.14 24.06 29.25
N LEU A 508 25.10 23.40 28.61
CA LEU A 508 25.23 21.94 28.63
C LEU A 508 25.95 21.45 29.89
N ASN A 509 26.99 22.16 30.32
CA ASN A 509 27.84 21.81 31.46
C ASN A 509 27.23 22.19 32.82
N VAL A 510 25.93 21.95 33.00
CA VAL A 510 25.22 22.22 34.26
C VAL A 510 25.51 21.13 35.28
N PHE A 511 25.47 19.86 34.84
CA PHE A 511 25.83 18.72 35.67
C PHE A 511 26.74 17.76 34.89
N PRO A 512 28.08 17.89 35.00
CA PRO A 512 29.01 17.01 34.34
C PRO A 512 29.13 15.65 35.06
N ILE A 513 29.14 14.58 34.29
CA ILE A 513 29.45 13.22 34.73
C ILE A 513 30.65 12.73 33.93
N ASN A 514 31.78 12.53 34.61
CA ASN A 514 33.01 12.03 34.01
C ASN A 514 33.08 10.51 34.14
N LEU A 515 33.07 9.79 33.03
CA LEU A 515 33.30 8.34 33.03
C LEU A 515 34.80 8.04 33.05
N PRO A 516 35.28 7.22 34.01
CA PRO A 516 36.65 6.77 34.02
C PRO A 516 36.92 5.81 32.84
N PRO A 517 38.09 5.93 32.19
CA PRO A 517 38.54 4.94 31.22
C PRO A 517 38.79 3.59 31.91
N LEU A 518 38.74 2.50 31.15
CA LEU A 518 38.80 1.13 31.68
C LEU A 518 40.10 0.83 32.42
N ARG A 519 41.21 1.49 32.04
CA ARG A 519 42.51 1.42 32.73
C ARG A 519 42.50 1.94 34.16
N ASP A 520 41.56 2.83 34.50
CA ASP A 520 41.42 3.44 35.84
C ASP A 520 40.38 2.68 36.70
N ARG A 521 39.76 1.64 36.14
CA ARG A 521 38.78 0.76 36.82
C ARG A 521 39.04 -0.72 36.51
N LYS A 522 40.27 -1.16 36.75
CA LYS A 522 40.72 -2.52 36.41
C LYS A 522 39.94 -3.62 37.14
N GLU A 523 39.36 -3.32 38.28
CA GLU A 523 38.50 -4.22 39.06
C GLU A 523 37.27 -4.66 38.26
N ASP A 524 36.83 -3.84 37.30
CA ASP A 524 35.65 -4.12 36.47
C ASP A 524 35.97 -5.04 35.27
N LEU A 525 37.25 -5.25 34.93
CA LEU A 525 37.66 -6.02 33.76
C LEU A 525 37.20 -7.47 33.81
N ILE A 526 37.39 -8.16 34.93
CA ILE A 526 37.03 -9.58 35.05
C ILE A 526 35.50 -9.76 35.02
N PRO A 527 34.69 -9.01 35.80
CA PRO A 527 33.24 -9.05 35.67
C PRO A 527 32.74 -8.76 34.25
N LEU A 528 33.28 -7.74 33.58
CA LEU A 528 32.92 -7.39 32.19
C LEU A 528 33.26 -8.53 31.23
N ALA A 529 34.46 -9.11 31.34
CA ALA A 529 34.88 -10.20 30.48
C ALA A 529 33.98 -11.43 30.64
N ASN A 530 33.65 -11.81 31.87
CA ASN A 530 32.76 -12.93 32.14
C ASN A 530 31.35 -12.72 31.56
N PHE A 531 30.82 -11.50 31.69
CA PHE A 531 29.52 -11.16 31.11
C PHE A 531 29.51 -11.25 29.59
N PHE A 532 30.49 -10.63 28.92
CA PHE A 532 30.57 -10.68 27.45
C PHE A 532 30.74 -12.11 26.97
N LEU A 533 31.57 -12.92 27.63
CA LEU A 533 31.74 -14.33 27.28
C LEU A 533 30.45 -15.12 27.42
N ALA A 534 29.65 -14.90 28.48
CA ALA A 534 28.35 -15.54 28.63
C ALA A 534 27.37 -15.13 27.52
N LYS A 535 27.34 -13.84 27.18
CA LYS A 535 26.51 -13.28 26.09
C LYS A 535 26.91 -13.86 24.73
N ILE A 536 28.21 -13.92 24.45
CA ILE A 536 28.78 -14.46 23.20
C ILE A 536 28.56 -15.97 23.10
N ALA A 537 28.73 -16.71 24.21
CA ALA A 537 28.48 -18.16 24.28
C ALA A 537 27.04 -18.49 23.85
N LYS A 538 26.05 -17.75 24.38
CA LYS A 538 24.64 -17.91 24.03
C LYS A 538 24.37 -17.58 22.55
N LYS A 539 24.97 -16.51 22.03
CA LYS A 539 24.81 -16.07 20.63
C LYS A 539 25.42 -17.07 19.62
N LEU A 540 26.58 -17.65 19.95
CA LEU A 540 27.30 -18.60 19.09
C LEU A 540 26.90 -20.06 19.30
N GLY A 541 26.04 -20.37 20.28
CA GLY A 541 25.68 -21.74 20.65
C GLY A 541 26.87 -22.56 21.17
N LYS A 542 27.94 -21.91 21.64
CA LYS A 542 29.15 -22.56 22.17
C LYS A 542 29.11 -22.63 23.69
N ARG A 543 29.69 -23.68 24.27
CA ARG A 543 29.97 -23.75 25.72
C ARG A 543 31.33 -23.11 25.99
N LEU A 544 31.34 -21.88 26.51
CA LEU A 544 32.55 -21.20 26.96
C LEU A 544 32.61 -21.25 28.49
N THR A 545 33.72 -21.73 29.05
CA THR A 545 33.92 -21.86 30.51
C THR A 545 34.69 -20.69 31.12
N GLY A 546 35.33 -19.85 30.30
CA GLY A 546 36.07 -18.68 30.74
C GLY A 546 37.36 -18.45 29.96
N LEU A 547 38.20 -17.55 30.48
CA LEU A 547 39.53 -17.25 29.95
C LEU A 547 40.61 -18.01 30.72
N SER A 548 41.68 -18.39 30.03
CA SER A 548 42.85 -18.97 30.69
C SER A 548 43.55 -17.96 31.61
N LYS A 549 44.23 -18.46 32.65
CA LYS A 549 44.94 -17.60 33.63
C LYS A 549 45.90 -16.62 32.97
N THR A 550 46.66 -17.08 31.97
CA THR A 550 47.57 -16.25 31.19
C THR A 550 46.84 -15.15 30.42
N SER A 551 45.67 -15.45 29.87
CA SER A 551 44.82 -14.46 29.19
C SER A 551 44.30 -13.41 30.17
N LEU A 552 43.86 -13.81 31.37
CA LEU A 552 43.39 -12.88 32.40
C LEU A 552 44.49 -11.90 32.84
N GLU A 553 45.73 -12.37 32.99
CA GLU A 553 46.88 -11.50 33.28
C GLU A 553 47.16 -10.53 32.13
N GLN A 554 47.06 -10.99 30.88
CA GLN A 554 47.17 -10.10 29.71
C GLN A 554 46.07 -9.03 29.69
N LEU A 555 44.82 -9.37 30.04
CA LEU A 555 43.71 -8.42 30.13
C LEU A 555 43.97 -7.31 31.16
N GLN A 556 44.54 -7.64 32.33
CA GLN A 556 44.79 -6.68 33.42
C GLN A 556 45.97 -5.73 33.14
N ASN A 557 46.95 -6.19 32.37
CA ASN A 557 48.16 -5.43 32.04
C ASN A 557 47.99 -4.52 30.81
N TYR A 558 46.96 -4.73 30.00
CA TYR A 558 46.65 -3.89 28.85
C TYR A 558 45.97 -2.57 29.25
N HIS A 559 46.19 -1.51 28.46
CA HIS A 559 45.73 -0.15 28.77
C HIS A 559 44.36 0.20 28.19
N TRP A 560 43.79 -0.66 27.33
CA TRP A 560 42.44 -0.52 26.78
C TRP A 560 42.13 0.86 26.16
N PRO A 561 42.88 1.32 25.15
CA PRO A 561 42.62 2.61 24.48
C PRO A 561 41.22 2.71 23.86
N GLY A 562 40.61 1.59 23.44
CA GLY A 562 39.22 1.51 22.97
C GLY A 562 38.22 1.09 24.05
N ASN A 563 38.65 1.04 25.31
CA ASN A 563 37.83 0.79 26.51
C ASN A 563 36.96 -0.49 26.38
N ILE A 564 35.70 -0.43 26.78
CA ILE A 564 34.79 -1.58 26.84
C ILE A 564 34.50 -2.12 25.43
N ARG A 565 34.42 -1.24 24.42
CA ARG A 565 34.15 -1.64 23.03
C ARG A 565 35.29 -2.50 22.45
N GLU A 566 36.53 -2.13 22.75
CA GLU A 566 37.69 -2.94 22.37
C GLU A 566 37.72 -4.28 23.10
N LEU A 567 37.42 -4.29 24.41
CA LEU A 567 37.30 -5.51 25.19
C LEU A 567 36.25 -6.47 24.61
N GLU A 568 35.05 -5.97 24.29
CA GLU A 568 33.97 -6.78 23.69
C GLU A 568 34.41 -7.39 22.35
N HIS A 569 34.95 -6.57 21.44
CA HIS A 569 35.41 -7.05 20.13
C HIS A 569 36.56 -8.06 20.23
N LEU A 570 37.49 -7.87 21.17
CA LEU A 570 38.57 -8.81 21.41
C LEU A 570 38.04 -10.16 21.89
N LEU A 571 37.13 -10.17 22.85
CA LEU A 571 36.52 -11.39 23.37
C LEU A 571 35.64 -12.09 22.32
N GLU A 572 34.89 -11.35 21.50
CA GLU A 572 34.08 -11.92 20.42
C GLU A 572 34.95 -12.60 19.36
N ARG A 573 36.04 -11.94 18.91
CA ARG A 573 37.00 -12.54 17.97
C ARG A 573 37.65 -13.80 18.56
N ALA A 574 38.10 -13.74 19.82
CA ALA A 574 38.71 -14.87 20.51
C ALA A 574 37.74 -16.06 20.65
N ALA A 575 36.45 -15.80 20.93
CA ALA A 575 35.42 -16.82 21.04
C ALA A 575 35.00 -17.44 19.69
N ILE A 576 35.06 -16.68 18.59
CA ILE A 576 34.83 -17.22 17.24
C ILE A 576 35.95 -18.20 16.88
N MET A 577 37.20 -17.80 17.13
CA MET A 577 38.41 -18.58 16.81
C MET A 577 38.66 -19.75 17.78
N SER A 578 38.00 -19.78 18.93
CA SER A 578 38.21 -20.84 19.92
C SER A 578 37.58 -22.17 19.47
N THR A 579 38.39 -23.24 19.61
CA THR A 579 37.99 -24.63 19.43
C THR A 579 37.78 -25.35 20.77
N THR A 580 38.17 -24.72 21.88
CA THR A 580 38.09 -25.25 23.24
C THR A 580 37.11 -24.41 24.09
N PRO A 581 36.50 -25.00 25.14
CA PRO A 581 35.65 -24.26 26.08
C PRO A 581 36.37 -23.16 26.86
N GLU A 582 37.66 -23.36 27.17
CA GLU A 582 38.53 -22.33 27.75
C GLU A 582 39.18 -21.51 26.61
N ILE A 583 39.02 -20.18 26.66
CA ILE A 583 39.56 -19.26 25.65
C ILE A 583 40.97 -18.83 26.05
N SER A 584 41.91 -19.01 25.13
CA SER A 584 43.25 -18.43 25.20
C SER A 584 43.39 -17.34 24.16
N LEU A 585 43.77 -16.13 24.59
CA LEU A 585 44.07 -15.01 23.71
C LEU A 585 45.36 -15.35 22.93
N ARG A 586 45.21 -15.69 21.65
CA ARG A 586 46.35 -16.03 20.77
C ARG A 586 47.10 -14.80 20.28
N GLU A 587 46.41 -13.66 20.22
CA GLU A 587 47.02 -12.36 19.95
C GLU A 587 47.70 -11.87 21.23
N SER A 588 49.02 -11.68 21.21
CA SER A 588 49.69 -10.97 22.30
C SER A 588 49.13 -9.56 22.33
N LEU A 589 48.57 -9.14 23.47
CA LEU A 589 48.20 -7.75 23.76
C LEU A 589 49.49 -6.92 23.90
N THR A 590 50.32 -6.87 22.85
CA THR A 590 51.47 -5.98 22.80
C THR A 590 50.96 -4.56 22.73
N THR A 591 51.59 -3.68 23.50
CA THR A 591 51.44 -2.23 23.42
C THR A 591 51.69 -1.76 21.99
N HIS A 592 50.66 -1.79 21.14
CA HIS A 592 50.70 -1.12 19.86
C HIS A 592 50.46 0.36 20.10
N SER A 593 51.58 1.07 20.09
CA SER A 593 51.71 2.47 19.74
C SER A 593 51.12 3.46 20.75
N THR A 594 51.91 3.78 21.77
CA THR A 594 52.26 5.20 21.86
C THR A 594 52.69 5.61 20.46
N ILE A 595 51.88 6.43 19.78
CA ILE A 595 52.44 7.37 18.83
C ILE A 595 53.44 8.15 19.66
N THR A 596 54.71 7.77 19.59
CA THR A 596 55.79 8.53 20.18
C THR A 596 55.66 9.92 19.56
N PRO A 597 55.43 10.98 20.34
CA PRO A 597 55.68 12.30 19.80
C PRO A 597 57.18 12.32 19.55
N ILE A 598 57.56 12.24 18.27
CA ILE A 598 58.90 12.62 17.86
C ILE A 598 58.96 14.11 18.18
N ALA A 599 59.44 14.42 19.38
CA ALA A 599 59.86 15.75 19.74
C ALA A 599 61.05 16.09 18.83
N SER A 600 60.72 16.84 17.78
CA SER A 600 61.48 17.95 17.21
C SER A 600 62.97 17.72 16.97
N GLN A 601 63.32 17.46 15.70
CA GLN A 601 64.31 18.29 15.02
C GLN A 601 63.83 18.67 13.61
N SER A 602 63.91 19.99 13.37
CA SER A 602 63.81 20.72 12.10
C SER A 602 62.50 20.68 11.31
N THR A 603 61.68 21.70 11.55
CA THR A 603 61.04 22.56 10.54
C THR A 603 61.26 22.14 9.07
N THR A 604 60.21 21.71 8.36
CA THR A 604 60.11 21.98 6.93
C THR A 604 58.65 22.00 6.45
N PHE A 605 58.26 23.20 6.03
CA PHE A 605 57.10 23.59 5.21
C PHE A 605 56.39 22.45 4.46
N VAL A 606 55.08 22.33 4.69
CA VAL A 606 54.14 21.67 3.77
C VAL A 606 54.24 22.38 2.42
N LYS A 607 54.79 21.71 1.40
CA LYS A 607 54.79 22.25 0.04
C LYS A 607 53.41 22.03 -0.61
N PRO A 608 52.89 23.02 -1.37
CA PRO A 608 51.60 22.91 -2.04
C PRO A 608 51.50 21.69 -2.96
N PHE A 609 50.28 21.17 -3.14
CA PHE A 609 49.93 19.98 -3.92
C PHE A 609 50.58 19.92 -5.33
N ASP A 610 50.81 21.08 -5.96
CA ASP A 610 51.50 21.19 -7.26
C ASP A 610 52.99 20.76 -7.24
N GLN A 611 53.66 20.84 -6.08
CA GLN A 611 55.08 20.51 -5.96
C GLN A 611 55.32 19.00 -5.83
N ALA A 612 54.45 18.30 -5.09
CA ALA A 612 54.50 16.85 -4.99
C ALA A 612 54.22 16.18 -6.34
N GLU A 613 53.28 16.73 -7.13
CA GLU A 613 53.00 16.25 -8.48
C GLU A 613 54.18 16.51 -9.43
N ARG A 614 54.81 17.69 -9.34
CA ARG A 614 56.03 18.02 -10.10
C ARG A 614 57.18 17.07 -9.80
N ASP A 615 57.42 16.77 -8.52
CA ASP A 615 58.50 15.88 -8.08
C ASP A 615 58.26 14.44 -8.56
N ASN A 616 57.01 13.98 -8.55
CA ASN A 616 56.63 12.66 -9.04
C ASN A 616 56.80 12.54 -10.56
N ILE A 617 56.46 13.60 -11.31
CA ILE A 617 56.70 13.67 -12.76
C ILE A 617 58.21 13.65 -13.08
N LEU A 618 59.03 14.37 -12.30
CA LEU A 618 60.49 14.36 -12.46
C LEU A 618 61.12 13.00 -12.14
N ALA A 619 60.62 12.29 -11.12
CA ALA A 619 61.06 10.94 -10.77
C ALA A 619 60.76 9.94 -11.90
N ALA A 620 59.54 9.97 -12.44
CA ALA A 620 59.15 9.13 -13.58
C ALA A 620 59.94 9.46 -14.86
N LEU A 621 60.23 10.74 -15.12
CA LEU A 621 61.07 11.15 -16.23
C LEU A 621 62.50 10.64 -16.07
N LYS A 622 63.10 10.70 -14.88
CA LYS A 622 64.44 10.13 -14.63
C LYS A 622 64.45 8.61 -14.82
N GLN A 623 63.44 7.92 -14.29
CA GLN A 623 63.35 6.46 -14.39
C GLN A 623 63.13 5.97 -15.83
N ALA A 624 62.48 6.79 -16.66
CA ALA A 624 62.31 6.55 -18.09
C ALA A 624 63.41 7.18 -18.98
N ASN A 625 64.54 7.63 -18.42
CA ASN A 625 65.62 8.32 -19.15
C ASN A 625 65.10 9.47 -20.05
N TYR A 626 64.17 10.26 -19.54
CA TYR A 626 63.48 11.39 -20.19
C TYR A 626 62.74 11.01 -21.48
N ARG A 627 62.43 9.73 -21.67
CA ARG A 627 61.57 9.24 -22.75
C ARG A 627 60.11 9.40 -22.35
N ILE A 628 59.36 10.21 -23.09
CA ILE A 628 57.95 10.49 -22.79
C ILE A 628 57.01 9.44 -23.42
N ARG A 629 57.35 8.94 -24.63
CA ARG A 629 56.48 8.10 -25.47
C ARG A 629 57.09 6.72 -25.78
N GLY A 630 56.23 5.71 -25.93
CA GLY A 630 56.58 4.32 -26.24
C GLY A 630 56.71 3.44 -25.00
N ASN A 631 56.91 2.15 -25.21
CA ASN A 631 57.05 1.15 -24.14
C ASN A 631 58.22 1.51 -23.21
N GLY A 632 57.94 1.68 -21.91
CA GLY A 632 58.89 2.13 -20.89
C GLY A 632 59.05 3.66 -20.79
N GLY A 633 58.15 4.44 -21.39
CA GLY A 633 58.14 5.91 -21.29
C GLY A 633 57.51 6.43 -19.99
N ALA A 634 57.89 7.64 -19.57
CA ALA A 634 57.40 8.29 -18.35
C ALA A 634 55.86 8.43 -18.30
N ALA A 635 55.21 8.58 -19.44
CA ALA A 635 53.75 8.65 -19.53
C ALA A 635 53.08 7.32 -19.17
N GLU A 636 53.72 6.20 -19.52
CA GLU A 636 53.24 4.85 -19.18
C GLU A 636 53.46 4.54 -17.70
N LEU A 637 54.63 4.91 -17.15
CA LEU A 637 54.93 4.76 -15.72
C LEU A 637 53.97 5.56 -14.82
N LEU A 638 53.55 6.74 -15.29
CA LEU A 638 52.57 7.59 -14.59
C LEU A 638 51.12 7.27 -14.98
N ASN A 639 50.91 6.29 -15.86
CA ASN A 639 49.61 5.86 -16.37
C ASN A 639 48.73 7.01 -16.92
N ILE A 640 49.34 7.93 -17.68
CA ILE A 640 48.66 9.06 -18.33
C ILE A 640 49.00 9.12 -19.83
N LYS A 641 48.14 9.74 -20.63
CA LYS A 641 48.42 9.93 -22.06
C LYS A 641 49.67 10.82 -22.24
N PRO A 642 50.56 10.52 -23.20
CA PRO A 642 51.77 11.32 -23.38
C PRO A 642 51.52 12.80 -23.67
N THR A 643 50.43 13.13 -24.38
CA THR A 643 50.00 14.51 -24.64
C THR A 643 49.59 15.24 -23.35
N THR A 644 49.02 14.52 -22.38
CA THR A 644 48.66 15.06 -21.06
C THR A 644 49.92 15.29 -20.21
N LEU A 645 50.89 14.37 -20.26
CA LEU A 645 52.17 14.56 -19.58
C LEU A 645 52.94 15.76 -20.15
N GLU A 646 52.99 15.90 -21.48
CA GLU A 646 53.61 17.04 -22.16
C GLU A 646 52.96 18.38 -21.77
N ALA A 647 51.61 18.43 -21.73
CA ALA A 647 50.89 19.62 -21.29
C ALA A 647 51.17 19.97 -19.81
N LYS A 648 51.27 18.96 -18.92
CA LYS A 648 51.63 19.17 -17.52
C LYS A 648 53.08 19.63 -17.34
N MET A 649 54.01 19.09 -18.12
CA MET A 649 55.41 19.52 -18.14
C MET A 649 55.55 20.99 -18.58
N ILE A 650 54.78 21.44 -19.57
CA ILE A 650 54.75 22.84 -20.02
C ILE A 650 54.16 23.73 -18.92
N ARG A 651 53.02 23.35 -18.33
CA ARG A 651 52.36 24.12 -17.26
C ARG A 651 53.27 24.29 -16.04
N MET A 652 54.12 23.32 -15.76
CA MET A 652 55.04 23.30 -14.62
C MET A 652 56.48 23.71 -14.98
N ASP A 653 56.75 24.24 -16.19
CA ASP A 653 58.09 24.63 -16.66
C ASP A 653 59.18 23.55 -16.42
N ILE A 654 58.88 22.30 -16.78
CA ILE A 654 59.82 21.16 -16.74
C ILE A 654 60.47 21.02 -18.13
N LYS A 655 61.73 21.43 -18.24
CA LYS A 655 62.49 21.36 -19.51
C LYS A 655 63.12 19.98 -19.71
N ARG A 656 63.10 19.50 -20.96
CA ARG A 656 63.81 18.30 -21.38
C ARG A 656 65.31 18.62 -21.42
N ASN A 657 66.08 18.12 -20.46
CA ASN A 657 67.54 18.25 -20.57
C ASN A 657 68.03 17.24 -21.62
N LYS A 658 68.53 17.75 -22.75
CA LYS A 658 69.28 16.97 -23.75
C LYS A 658 70.76 17.18 -23.43
N SER A 659 71.37 16.18 -22.82
CA SER A 659 72.82 16.01 -22.69
C SER A 659 73.01 14.48 -22.74
N ALA A 660 73.39 13.90 -23.89
CA ALA A 660 74.77 13.72 -24.37
C ALA A 660 75.59 13.03 -23.27
N ASP A 661 75.98 11.75 -23.35
CA ASP A 661 76.27 10.86 -24.48
C ASP A 661 75.55 9.49 -24.39
#